data_AF-A0A432T5E1-F1
#
_entry.id   AF-A0A432T5E1-F1
#
_cell.length_a   1.000
_cell.length_b   1.000
_cell.length_c   1.000
_cell.angle_alpha   90.00
_cell.angle_beta   90.00
_cell.angle_gamma   90.00
#
_symmetry.space_group_name_H-M   'P 1'
#
loop_
_entity.id
_entity.type
_entity.pdbx_description
1 polymer ?
#
loop_
_entity_poly.entity_id
_entity_poly.type
_entity_poly.pdbx_seq_one_letter_code
_entity_poly.pdbx_strand_id
1 'polypeptide(L)'
;MKILYVKSNSERDKSFQLRTIIYEEHGQKYVKKQALCKEAIPHLKNMKKNYEALLASILDPQIKLSKIIKEEEDSLTFEFIEGISFARKFEDASKVNKQEALIKEYLTLLKTGFKTIPFDHTSMVTKTFKTLFGEDDYTTLDGQLCFEGISNLDLIFSNIIFKEKEIYIIDYEWVFNTSVPIDYVSFRQLHPPVDIYWKMEQHFIYDFVAKKDSFLHIQEKYLQQRPSIEEDIKNKDAHVKNMDLVVQDKERIIKDKDKHIQTQEDILQKKDALVESLNTIIKDKDKHIQTQEDTLQKKDALVESLHTIVEDKERHIQTQNKQIEDKERHIQNQNTLIESLHTLIEEKDQHIQRQLGDIGHWHNVAQSMAIKSRIKKALKAVIPLFLWNKLKVIKHKIKPTTIPATPETISAEQPSTTIAAPVNEYCYIEPTLTPGIQKELDDFIHQPLISIIMPVYNVDPQWLDLAIKSLEAQWYTHWELCIADDKSTNKKTLAYLKNIKNPKIKVTYLKKNVNISGASNAALSLTTGDYIALMDNDDELTPDALYEVVKVINHHGSEFIYSDEDKLEMDGSYSDPHFKPDFAPEMFLSQNYLSHLGVIKKSLITKANGFTLGLEGSQDFDLYLKVLEHTDKIYHIQKVLYHWRKVPGSTAAEYGEKSYAQEAGRKTFRHILLR
;
A
#
# COMPACT_ATOMS: atom_id res chain seq x y z
N MET A 1 14.67 -32.97 4.40
CA MET A 1 14.05 -32.34 3.20
C MET A 1 14.01 -30.82 3.32
N LYS A 2 14.63 -30.08 2.39
CA LYS A 2 14.57 -28.60 2.28
C LYS A 2 13.85 -28.22 0.99
N ILE A 3 12.75 -27.47 1.05
CA ILE A 3 12.02 -27.03 -0.14
C ILE A 3 12.75 -25.84 -0.77
N LEU A 4 13.00 -25.92 -2.08
CA LEU A 4 13.67 -24.87 -2.86
C LEU A 4 12.69 -24.08 -3.73
N TYR A 5 11.64 -24.73 -4.23
CA TYR A 5 10.63 -24.11 -5.10
C TYR A 5 9.31 -24.88 -5.02
N VAL A 6 8.20 -24.15 -5.11
CA VAL A 6 6.84 -24.74 -5.18
C VAL A 6 6.04 -23.99 -6.24
N LYS A 7 5.35 -24.74 -7.10
CA LYS A 7 4.37 -24.23 -8.05
C LYS A 7 3.12 -25.10 -7.99
N SER A 8 1.94 -24.50 -7.95
CA SER A 8 0.65 -25.19 -8.03
C SER A 8 -0.17 -24.62 -9.17
N ASN A 9 -1.03 -25.45 -9.76
CA ASN A 9 -1.96 -25.07 -10.83
C ASN A 9 -3.42 -25.19 -10.36
N SER A 10 -3.75 -24.58 -9.21
CA SER A 10 -5.05 -24.71 -8.53
C SER A 10 -6.26 -24.19 -9.33
N GLU A 11 -6.01 -23.45 -10.41
CA GLU A 11 -7.04 -22.91 -11.30
C GLU A 11 -7.48 -23.89 -12.40
N ARG A 12 -6.73 -25.00 -12.60
CA ARG A 12 -7.14 -26.03 -13.57
C ARG A 12 -8.36 -26.80 -13.08
N ASP A 13 -9.04 -27.50 -13.99
CA ASP A 13 -10.02 -28.51 -13.61
C ASP A 13 -9.42 -29.48 -12.58
N LYS A 14 -10.22 -29.86 -11.58
CA LYS A 14 -9.80 -30.69 -10.43
C LYS A 14 -9.06 -31.95 -10.85
N SER A 15 -9.39 -32.54 -12.00
CA SER A 15 -8.73 -33.74 -12.50
C SER A 15 -7.28 -33.53 -12.97
N PHE A 16 -6.81 -32.28 -13.09
CA PHE A 16 -5.47 -31.92 -13.56
C PHE A 16 -4.67 -31.06 -12.56
N GLN A 17 -5.17 -30.92 -11.32
CA GLN A 17 -4.56 -30.08 -10.30
C GLN A 17 -3.37 -30.78 -9.61
N LEU A 18 -2.16 -30.34 -9.93
CA LEU A 18 -0.88 -30.80 -9.39
C LEU A 18 -0.08 -29.66 -8.75
N ARG A 19 0.67 -30.00 -7.69
CA ARG A 19 1.72 -29.20 -7.08
C ARG A 19 3.07 -29.77 -7.47
N THR A 20 3.94 -28.97 -8.07
CA THR A 20 5.34 -29.29 -8.33
C THR A 20 6.21 -28.69 -7.25
N ILE A 21 7.05 -29.50 -6.61
CA ILE A 21 7.94 -29.12 -5.51
C ILE A 21 9.36 -29.51 -5.91
N ILE A 22 10.28 -28.55 -5.95
CA ILE A 22 11.71 -28.85 -6.02
C ILE A 22 12.24 -28.82 -4.60
N TYR A 23 12.89 -29.90 -4.17
CA TYR A 23 13.44 -30.01 -2.83
C TYR A 23 14.82 -30.65 -2.84
N GLU A 24 15.58 -30.41 -1.77
CA GLU A 24 16.89 -30.98 -1.54
C GLU A 24 16.85 -31.92 -0.32
N GLU A 25 17.48 -33.07 -0.45
CA GLU A 25 17.59 -34.08 0.59
C GLU A 25 18.95 -34.77 0.48
N HIS A 26 19.72 -34.79 1.58
CA HIS A 26 21.09 -35.32 1.63
C HIS A 26 22.03 -34.74 0.55
N GLY A 27 21.86 -33.45 0.20
CA GLY A 27 22.66 -32.77 -0.82
C GLY A 27 22.29 -33.10 -2.27
N GLN A 28 21.24 -33.90 -2.50
CA GLN A 28 20.69 -34.17 -3.84
C GLN A 28 19.35 -33.47 -4.02
N LYS A 29 19.11 -32.94 -5.22
CA LYS A 29 17.85 -32.27 -5.59
C LYS A 29 16.89 -33.24 -6.27
N TYR A 30 15.60 -33.03 -6.04
CA TYR A 30 14.52 -33.83 -6.59
C TYR A 30 13.34 -32.94 -6.98
N VAL A 31 12.51 -33.43 -7.90
CA VAL A 31 11.25 -32.78 -8.31
C VAL A 31 10.09 -33.69 -7.93
N LYS A 32 9.17 -33.23 -7.08
CA LYS A 32 7.95 -33.97 -6.71
C LYS A 32 6.73 -33.33 -7.36
N LYS A 33 6.00 -34.08 -8.17
CA LYS A 33 4.64 -33.72 -8.61
C LYS A 33 3.63 -34.42 -7.70
N GLN A 34 2.77 -33.66 -7.02
CA GLN A 34 1.79 -34.15 -6.06
C GLN A 34 0.38 -33.71 -6.46
N ALA A 35 -0.61 -34.60 -6.38
CA ALA A 35 -2.00 -34.27 -6.62
C ALA A 35 -2.53 -33.32 -5.52
N LEU A 36 -3.23 -32.25 -5.91
CA LEU A 36 -3.86 -31.32 -4.95
C LEU A 36 -5.16 -31.87 -4.38
N CYS A 37 -5.84 -32.74 -5.13
CA CYS A 37 -7.07 -33.40 -4.74
C CYS A 37 -7.14 -34.83 -5.28
N LYS A 38 -8.10 -35.63 -4.79
CA LYS A 38 -8.22 -37.05 -5.15
C LYS A 38 -8.52 -37.25 -6.64
N GLU A 39 -9.24 -36.30 -7.24
CA GLU A 39 -9.61 -36.29 -8.64
C GLU A 39 -8.39 -36.17 -9.58
N ALA A 40 -7.27 -35.61 -9.11
CA ALA A 40 -6.04 -35.47 -9.89
C ALA A 40 -5.11 -36.69 -9.86
N ILE A 41 -5.36 -37.67 -8.97
CA ILE A 41 -4.54 -38.87 -8.84
C ILE A 41 -4.49 -39.70 -10.15
N PRO A 42 -5.60 -39.91 -10.90
CA PRO A 42 -5.55 -40.60 -12.18
C PRO A 42 -4.64 -39.94 -13.22
N HIS A 43 -4.64 -38.60 -13.28
CA HIS A 43 -3.77 -37.82 -14.18
C HIS A 43 -2.29 -38.03 -13.85
N LEU A 44 -1.95 -37.95 -12.57
CA LEU A 44 -0.60 -38.24 -12.09
C LEU A 44 -0.16 -39.68 -12.44
N LYS A 45 -1.03 -40.68 -12.21
CA LYS A 45 -0.75 -42.09 -12.58
C LYS A 45 -0.58 -42.28 -14.09
N ASN A 46 -1.24 -41.45 -14.90
CA ASN A 46 -1.08 -41.49 -16.34
C ASN A 46 0.33 -41.06 -16.80
N MET A 47 1.01 -40.19 -16.05
CA MET A 47 2.37 -39.76 -16.40
C MET A 47 3.38 -40.91 -16.45
N LYS A 48 3.18 -41.97 -15.66
CA LYS A 48 4.03 -43.17 -15.72
C LYS A 48 3.84 -43.93 -17.04
N LYS A 49 2.59 -44.08 -17.48
CA LYS A 49 2.27 -44.67 -18.78
C LYS A 49 2.84 -43.83 -19.93
N ASN A 50 2.75 -42.51 -19.79
CA ASN A 50 3.33 -41.56 -20.74
C ASN A 50 4.85 -41.73 -20.85
N TYR A 51 5.56 -41.90 -19.74
CA TYR A 51 7.01 -42.15 -19.71
C TYR A 51 7.38 -43.40 -20.52
N GLU A 52 6.71 -44.52 -20.28
CA GLU A 52 6.98 -45.78 -20.99
C GLU A 52 6.66 -45.67 -22.49
N ALA A 53 5.52 -45.08 -22.83
CA ALA A 53 5.10 -44.89 -24.22
C ALA A 53 6.07 -43.97 -24.99
N LEU A 54 6.52 -42.88 -24.36
CA LEU A 54 7.47 -41.96 -24.99
C LEU A 54 8.85 -42.56 -25.15
N LEU A 55 9.34 -43.34 -24.18
CA LEU A 55 10.63 -44.04 -24.33
C LEU A 55 10.65 -44.93 -25.58
N ALA A 56 9.55 -45.60 -25.88
CA ALA A 56 9.43 -46.43 -27.09
C ALA A 56 9.36 -45.62 -28.40
N SER A 57 9.09 -44.31 -28.32
CA SER A 57 9.00 -43.39 -29.47
C SER A 57 10.31 -42.68 -29.79
N ILE A 58 11.28 -42.64 -28.88
CA ILE A 58 12.55 -41.94 -29.07
C ILE A 58 13.48 -42.76 -30.00
N LEU A 59 14.04 -42.12 -31.02
CA LEU A 59 15.00 -42.70 -31.96
C LEU A 59 16.44 -42.25 -31.67
N ASP A 60 16.63 -40.99 -31.26
CA ASP A 60 17.96 -40.46 -30.95
C ASP A 60 18.39 -40.88 -29.54
N PRO A 61 19.47 -41.67 -29.38
CA PRO A 61 19.94 -42.12 -28.08
C PRO A 61 20.40 -40.98 -27.15
N GLN A 62 20.65 -39.77 -27.67
CA GLN A 62 21.00 -38.59 -26.87
C GLN A 62 19.78 -37.99 -26.15
N ILE A 63 18.56 -38.28 -26.62
CA ILE A 63 17.34 -37.81 -25.98
C ILE A 63 16.99 -38.74 -24.81
N LYS A 64 16.86 -38.15 -23.62
CA LYS A 64 16.49 -38.81 -22.37
C LYS A 64 15.22 -38.19 -21.81
N LEU A 65 14.42 -38.99 -21.11
CA LEU A 65 13.33 -38.49 -20.28
C LEU A 65 13.80 -38.41 -18.83
N SER A 66 13.37 -37.39 -18.09
CA SER A 66 13.55 -37.36 -16.63
C SER A 66 12.94 -38.60 -16.00
N LYS A 67 13.72 -39.37 -15.24
CA LYS A 67 13.29 -40.63 -14.62
C LYS A 67 12.40 -40.40 -13.42
N ILE A 68 11.34 -41.19 -13.31
CA ILE A 68 10.56 -41.35 -12.08
C ILE A 68 11.39 -42.22 -11.13
N ILE A 69 11.79 -41.68 -9.99
CA ILE A 69 12.62 -42.35 -8.99
C ILE A 69 11.81 -42.88 -7.80
N LYS A 70 10.63 -42.32 -7.53
CA LYS A 70 9.74 -42.74 -6.45
C LYS A 70 8.28 -42.52 -6.83
N GLU A 71 7.44 -43.48 -6.52
CA GLU A 71 5.99 -43.44 -6.72
C GLU A 71 5.28 -43.63 -5.36
N GLU A 72 4.39 -42.70 -5.03
CA GLU A 72 3.51 -42.72 -3.86
C GLU A 72 2.05 -42.62 -4.35
N GLU A 73 1.08 -42.82 -3.46
CA GLU A 73 -0.35 -42.84 -3.84
C GLU A 73 -0.81 -41.55 -4.54
N ASP A 74 -0.34 -40.40 -4.03
CA ASP A 74 -0.73 -39.06 -4.46
C ASP A 74 0.42 -38.27 -5.09
N SER A 75 1.60 -38.88 -5.30
CA SER A 75 2.75 -38.16 -5.84
C SER A 75 3.77 -39.01 -6.58
N LEU A 76 4.47 -38.37 -7.53
CA LEU A 76 5.61 -38.91 -8.26
C LEU A 76 6.84 -38.03 -8.00
N THR A 77 7.96 -38.65 -7.70
CA THR A 77 9.25 -37.96 -7.58
C THR A 77 10.12 -38.32 -8.77
N PHE A 78 10.69 -37.29 -9.38
CA PHE A 78 11.57 -37.33 -10.53
C PHE A 78 12.99 -36.92 -10.12
N GLU A 79 13.97 -37.39 -10.87
CA GLU A 79 15.33 -36.86 -10.77
C GLU A 79 15.38 -35.37 -11.16
N PHE A 80 16.22 -34.59 -10.48
CA PHE A 80 16.47 -33.21 -10.87
C PHE A 80 17.59 -33.16 -11.91
N ILE A 81 17.31 -32.57 -13.07
CA ILE A 81 18.29 -32.41 -14.14
C ILE A 81 18.94 -31.03 -14.05
N GLU A 82 20.23 -30.99 -13.73
CA GLU A 82 21.03 -29.78 -13.77
C GLU A 82 21.62 -29.57 -15.18
N GLY A 83 21.23 -28.49 -15.84
CA GLY A 83 21.63 -28.16 -17.21
C GLY A 83 21.06 -26.82 -17.67
N ILE A 84 21.22 -26.52 -18.97
CA ILE A 84 20.74 -25.27 -19.57
C ILE A 84 19.47 -25.56 -20.38
N SER A 85 18.36 -24.89 -20.09
CA SER A 85 17.13 -25.06 -20.87
C SER A 85 17.27 -24.55 -22.30
N PHE A 86 16.52 -25.15 -23.23
CA PHE A 86 16.43 -24.66 -24.60
C PHE A 86 15.93 -23.21 -24.60
N ALA A 87 14.99 -22.86 -23.71
CA ALA A 87 14.51 -21.48 -23.54
C ALA A 87 15.65 -20.50 -23.25
N ARG A 88 16.58 -20.87 -22.35
CA ARG A 88 17.73 -20.03 -22.05
C ARG A 88 18.72 -19.95 -23.21
N LYS A 89 19.00 -21.07 -23.88
CA LYS A 89 19.84 -21.07 -25.09
C LYS A 89 19.26 -20.19 -26.19
N PHE A 90 17.94 -20.26 -26.38
CA PHE A 90 17.22 -19.44 -27.34
C PHE A 90 17.35 -17.95 -27.01
N GLU A 91 17.12 -17.56 -25.75
CA GLU A 91 17.31 -16.19 -25.26
C GLU A 91 18.74 -15.68 -25.51
N ASP A 92 19.75 -16.50 -25.22
CA ASP A 92 21.14 -16.11 -25.38
C ASP A 92 21.56 -16.01 -26.86
N ALA A 93 21.01 -16.85 -27.74
CA ALA A 93 21.23 -16.76 -29.19
C ALA A 93 20.50 -15.57 -29.82
N SER A 94 19.32 -15.21 -29.31
CA SER A 94 18.53 -14.05 -29.73
C SER A 94 19.33 -12.75 -29.57
N LYS A 95 20.04 -12.60 -28.44
CA LYS A 95 20.92 -11.44 -28.17
C LYS A 95 22.03 -11.23 -29.20
N VAL A 96 22.39 -12.27 -29.96
CA VAL A 96 23.44 -12.24 -30.99
C VAL A 96 22.92 -12.57 -32.40
N ASN A 97 21.59 -12.50 -32.62
CA ASN A 97 20.94 -12.78 -33.90
C ASN A 97 21.22 -14.20 -34.48
N LYS A 98 21.27 -15.23 -33.61
CA LYS A 98 21.50 -16.64 -33.99
C LYS A 98 20.33 -17.59 -33.68
N GLN A 99 19.19 -17.05 -33.28
CA GLN A 99 17.98 -17.79 -32.93
C GLN A 99 17.45 -18.70 -34.06
N GLU A 100 17.59 -18.31 -35.33
CA GLU A 100 17.10 -19.10 -36.46
C GLU A 100 17.79 -20.47 -36.55
N ALA A 101 19.10 -20.51 -36.29
CA ALA A 101 19.87 -21.75 -36.25
C ALA A 101 19.35 -22.68 -35.14
N LEU A 102 19.06 -22.14 -33.96
CA LEU A 102 18.49 -22.94 -32.87
C LEU A 102 17.09 -23.45 -33.19
N ILE A 103 16.22 -22.67 -33.83
CA ILE A 103 14.91 -23.17 -34.27
C ILE A 103 15.07 -24.32 -35.26
N LYS A 104 16.03 -24.24 -36.20
CA LYS A 104 16.33 -25.34 -37.12
C LYS A 104 16.85 -26.58 -36.39
N GLU A 105 17.66 -26.42 -35.35
CA GLU A 105 18.08 -27.53 -34.48
C GLU A 105 16.88 -28.16 -33.75
N TYR A 106 15.99 -27.34 -33.19
CA TYR A 106 14.76 -27.82 -32.55
C TYR A 106 13.84 -28.59 -33.51
N LEU A 107 13.63 -28.07 -34.71
CA LEU A 107 12.82 -28.76 -35.72
C LEU A 107 13.47 -30.06 -36.17
N THR A 108 14.80 -30.09 -36.30
CA THR A 108 15.54 -31.32 -36.57
C THR A 108 15.33 -32.33 -35.45
N LEU A 109 15.45 -31.89 -34.18
CA LEU A 109 15.19 -32.72 -33.00
C LEU A 109 13.80 -33.37 -33.05
N LEU A 110 12.75 -32.61 -33.38
CA LEU A 110 11.40 -33.17 -33.48
C LEU A 110 11.27 -34.19 -34.61
N LYS A 111 11.90 -33.93 -35.76
CA LYS A 111 11.79 -34.77 -36.97
C LYS A 111 12.59 -36.06 -36.88
N THR A 112 13.78 -36.01 -36.30
CA THR A 112 14.72 -37.16 -36.29
C THR A 112 14.90 -37.77 -34.91
N GLY A 113 14.53 -37.05 -33.85
CA GLY A 113 14.65 -37.52 -32.47
C GLY A 113 13.57 -38.52 -32.05
N PHE A 114 12.44 -38.54 -32.75
CA PHE A 114 11.29 -39.37 -32.46
C PHE A 114 10.83 -40.14 -33.69
N LYS A 115 10.06 -41.22 -33.47
CA LYS A 115 9.35 -41.95 -34.51
C LYS A 115 8.31 -41.06 -35.17
N THR A 116 8.41 -40.94 -36.48
CA THR A 116 7.57 -40.06 -37.27
C THR A 116 7.12 -40.74 -38.55
N ILE A 117 5.89 -40.45 -38.99
CA ILE A 117 5.28 -40.99 -40.19
C ILE A 117 4.54 -39.88 -40.96
N PRO A 118 4.29 -40.02 -42.27
CA PRO A 118 3.40 -39.12 -42.98
C PRO A 118 1.98 -39.20 -42.41
N PHE A 119 1.35 -38.05 -42.20
CA PHE A 119 -0.02 -37.94 -41.75
C PHE A 119 -0.96 -38.45 -42.85
N ASP A 120 -1.96 -39.22 -42.43
CA ASP A 120 -3.02 -39.72 -43.29
C ASP A 120 -4.36 -39.48 -42.58
N HIS A 121 -5.12 -38.52 -43.07
CA HIS A 121 -6.38 -38.12 -42.45
C HIS A 121 -7.38 -39.28 -42.39
N THR A 122 -7.35 -40.21 -43.34
CA THR A 122 -8.33 -41.31 -43.43
C THR A 122 -8.17 -42.31 -42.28
N SER A 123 -6.94 -42.54 -41.83
CA SER A 123 -6.62 -43.47 -40.75
C SER A 123 -6.37 -42.78 -39.40
N MET A 124 -5.90 -41.54 -39.41
CA MET A 124 -5.42 -40.85 -38.20
C MET A 124 -6.43 -39.87 -37.58
N VAL A 125 -7.41 -39.36 -38.35
CA VAL A 125 -8.47 -38.48 -37.81
C VAL A 125 -9.56 -39.34 -37.15
N THR A 126 -9.19 -39.87 -35.99
CA THR A 126 -10.08 -40.67 -35.14
C THR A 126 -11.05 -39.77 -34.36
N LYS A 127 -12.04 -40.38 -33.70
CA LYS A 127 -12.90 -39.67 -32.74
C LYS A 127 -12.08 -38.97 -31.65
N THR A 128 -11.01 -39.62 -31.17
CA THR A 128 -10.09 -39.03 -30.18
C THR A 128 -9.36 -37.81 -30.74
N PHE A 129 -8.89 -37.88 -31.98
CA PHE A 129 -8.26 -36.74 -32.65
C PHE A 129 -9.24 -35.56 -32.78
N LYS A 130 -10.48 -35.82 -33.21
CA LYS A 130 -11.54 -34.81 -33.33
C LYS A 130 -11.95 -34.20 -32.00
N THR A 131 -11.97 -34.97 -30.91
CA THR A 131 -12.18 -34.42 -29.56
C THR A 131 -11.10 -33.42 -29.16
N LEU A 132 -9.86 -33.61 -29.62
CA LEU A 132 -8.72 -32.77 -29.27
C LEU A 132 -8.58 -31.54 -30.17
N PHE A 133 -8.84 -31.69 -31.47
CA PHE A 133 -8.56 -30.66 -32.48
C PHE A 133 -9.82 -30.05 -33.12
N GLY A 134 -11.00 -30.61 -32.85
CA GLY A 134 -12.28 -30.17 -33.42
C GLY A 134 -12.71 -30.98 -34.64
N GLU A 135 -13.91 -30.68 -35.13
CA GLU A 135 -14.44 -31.23 -36.38
C GLU A 135 -14.10 -30.27 -37.52
N ASP A 136 -13.13 -30.64 -38.37
CA ASP A 136 -12.68 -29.82 -39.49
C ASP A 136 -12.21 -30.70 -40.67
N ASP A 137 -11.90 -30.07 -41.81
CA ASP A 137 -11.29 -30.73 -42.97
C ASP A 137 -9.77 -30.79 -42.85
N TYR A 138 -9.25 -31.99 -42.52
CA TYR A 138 -7.83 -32.24 -42.29
C TYR A 138 -7.10 -32.79 -43.52
N THR A 139 -7.71 -32.82 -44.70
CA THR A 139 -7.08 -33.32 -45.94
C THR A 139 -5.80 -32.57 -46.32
N THR A 140 -5.71 -31.28 -45.95
CA THR A 140 -4.52 -30.44 -46.15
C THR A 140 -3.31 -30.86 -45.31
N LEU A 141 -3.52 -31.71 -44.30
CA LEU A 141 -2.46 -32.26 -43.46
C LEU A 141 -1.82 -33.51 -44.05
N ASP A 142 -2.42 -34.13 -45.08
CA ASP A 142 -1.91 -35.36 -45.66
C ASP A 142 -0.47 -35.22 -46.15
N GLY A 143 0.33 -36.23 -45.86
CA GLY A 143 1.75 -36.28 -46.22
C GLY A 143 2.67 -35.43 -45.33
N GLN A 144 2.13 -34.58 -44.45
CA GLN A 144 2.95 -33.86 -43.46
C GLN A 144 3.51 -34.82 -42.42
N LEU A 145 4.70 -34.55 -41.91
CA LEU A 145 5.32 -35.42 -40.93
C LEU A 145 4.65 -35.25 -39.55
N CYS A 146 4.18 -36.34 -38.95
CA CYS A 146 3.57 -36.40 -37.63
C CYS A 146 4.28 -37.41 -36.73
N PHE A 147 4.10 -37.29 -35.41
CA PHE A 147 4.60 -38.32 -34.48
C PHE A 147 3.83 -39.64 -34.69
N GLU A 148 4.53 -40.76 -34.63
CA GLU A 148 3.92 -42.08 -34.83
C GLU A 148 3.18 -42.53 -33.55
N GLY A 149 1.86 -42.37 -33.52
CA GLY A 149 0.97 -42.95 -32.51
C GLY A 149 1.03 -42.30 -31.12
N ILE A 150 2.17 -41.77 -30.70
CA ILE A 150 2.39 -41.11 -29.40
C ILE A 150 2.94 -39.71 -29.62
N SER A 151 2.23 -38.69 -29.13
CA SER A 151 2.62 -37.29 -29.28
C SER A 151 2.77 -36.60 -27.93
N ASN A 152 3.99 -36.14 -27.60
CA ASN A 152 4.22 -35.30 -26.43
C ASN A 152 4.01 -33.82 -26.80
N LEU A 153 2.99 -33.18 -26.23
CA LEU A 153 2.75 -31.75 -26.46
C LEU A 153 3.50 -30.85 -25.47
N ASP A 154 4.20 -31.42 -24.48
CA ASP A 154 5.05 -30.70 -23.52
C ASP A 154 6.50 -30.52 -24.00
N LEU A 155 6.78 -30.72 -25.30
CA LEU A 155 8.09 -30.46 -25.94
C LEU A 155 8.38 -28.96 -26.10
N ILE A 156 8.07 -28.19 -25.05
CA ILE A 156 8.28 -26.76 -24.95
C ILE A 156 9.74 -26.47 -24.60
N PHE A 157 10.26 -25.32 -25.04
CA PHE A 157 11.66 -24.95 -24.85
C PHE A 157 12.12 -24.96 -23.37
N SER A 158 11.24 -24.65 -22.41
CA SER A 158 11.59 -24.72 -20.98
C SER A 158 11.69 -26.14 -20.44
N ASN A 159 11.06 -27.11 -21.10
CA ASN A 159 11.03 -28.52 -20.69
C ASN A 159 12.12 -29.36 -21.39
N ILE A 160 12.95 -28.73 -22.23
CA ILE A 160 14.09 -29.37 -22.89
C ILE A 160 15.36 -28.81 -22.24
N ILE A 161 16.12 -29.67 -21.57
CA ILE A 161 17.34 -29.32 -20.83
C ILE A 161 18.53 -29.96 -21.53
N PHE A 162 19.54 -29.15 -21.85
CA PHE A 162 20.81 -29.65 -22.35
C PHE A 162 21.78 -29.86 -21.20
N LYS A 163 22.31 -31.07 -21.10
CA LYS A 163 23.37 -31.43 -20.17
C LYS A 163 24.47 -32.12 -20.95
N GLU A 164 25.58 -31.41 -21.15
CA GLU A 164 26.69 -31.86 -22.00
C GLU A 164 26.21 -32.22 -23.43
N LYS A 165 26.27 -33.51 -23.81
CA LYS A 165 25.81 -34.05 -25.09
C LYS A 165 24.41 -34.66 -25.04
N GLU A 166 23.77 -34.67 -23.88
CA GLU A 166 22.45 -35.26 -23.69
C GLU A 166 21.35 -34.19 -23.65
N ILE A 167 20.17 -34.57 -24.14
CA ILE A 167 18.97 -33.72 -24.20
C ILE A 167 17.92 -34.36 -23.32
N TYR A 168 17.57 -33.69 -22.22
CA TYR A 168 16.58 -34.18 -21.27
C TYR A 168 15.23 -33.51 -21.49
N ILE A 169 14.18 -34.31 -21.67
CA ILE A 169 12.79 -33.86 -21.64
C ILE A 169 12.28 -34.10 -20.22
N ILE A 170 12.00 -33.01 -19.52
CA ILE A 170 11.68 -33.05 -18.09
C ILE A 170 10.17 -33.07 -17.79
N ASP A 171 9.33 -32.86 -18.80
CA ASP A 171 7.87 -32.95 -18.65
C ASP A 171 7.21 -33.76 -19.77
N TYR A 172 6.23 -34.54 -19.37
CA TYR A 172 5.46 -35.46 -20.20
C TYR A 172 4.08 -35.68 -19.58
N GLU A 173 3.50 -34.59 -19.08
CA GLU A 173 2.17 -34.54 -18.49
C GLU A 173 1.10 -34.66 -19.59
N TRP A 174 1.32 -34.03 -20.74
CA TRP A 174 0.43 -33.98 -21.88
C TRP A 174 0.94 -34.82 -23.05
N VAL A 175 0.82 -36.14 -22.90
CA VAL A 175 1.10 -37.12 -23.95
C VAL A 175 -0.21 -37.73 -24.43
N PHE A 176 -0.38 -37.76 -25.75
CA PHE A 176 -1.58 -38.29 -26.38
C PHE A 176 -1.25 -39.51 -27.20
N ASN A 177 -2.13 -40.52 -27.12
CA ASN A 177 -2.07 -41.72 -27.96
C ASN A 177 -2.74 -41.47 -29.32
N THR A 178 -2.27 -40.44 -30.02
CA THR A 178 -2.67 -40.12 -31.38
C THR A 178 -1.51 -39.45 -32.12
N SER A 179 -1.47 -39.61 -33.43
CA SER A 179 -0.45 -38.99 -34.28
C SER A 179 -0.76 -37.51 -34.48
N VAL A 180 0.12 -36.63 -34.00
CA VAL A 180 -0.03 -35.16 -34.14
C VAL A 180 1.06 -34.65 -35.09
N PRO A 181 0.71 -33.79 -36.08
CA PRO A 181 1.69 -33.17 -36.96
C PRO A 181 2.80 -32.45 -36.18
N ILE A 182 4.05 -32.62 -36.63
CA ILE A 182 5.20 -31.96 -36.00
C ILE A 182 5.07 -30.44 -36.09
N ASP A 183 4.53 -29.95 -37.21
CA ASP A 183 4.32 -28.52 -37.42
C ASP A 183 3.30 -27.95 -36.43
N TYR A 184 2.31 -28.74 -35.97
CA TYR A 184 1.40 -28.31 -34.89
C TYR A 184 2.13 -28.18 -33.54
N VAL A 185 2.95 -29.17 -33.18
CA VAL A 185 3.75 -29.11 -31.94
C VAL A 185 4.73 -27.96 -31.99
N SER A 186 5.36 -27.75 -33.14
CA SER A 186 6.27 -26.63 -33.41
C SER A 186 5.54 -25.29 -33.32
N PHE A 187 4.37 -25.17 -33.94
CA PHE A 187 3.52 -23.98 -33.89
C PHE A 187 3.14 -23.64 -32.45
N ARG A 188 2.72 -24.62 -31.65
CA ARG A 188 2.39 -24.42 -30.24
C ARG A 188 3.58 -23.85 -29.43
N GLN A 189 4.82 -24.11 -29.84
CA GLN A 189 6.02 -23.59 -29.19
C GLN A 189 6.50 -22.25 -29.72
N LEU A 190 6.42 -22.07 -31.02
CA LEU A 190 6.88 -20.87 -31.72
C LEU A 190 5.83 -19.75 -31.63
N HIS A 191 4.55 -20.10 -31.47
CA HIS A 191 3.45 -19.18 -31.29
C HIS A 191 2.73 -19.43 -29.95
N PRO A 192 3.43 -19.32 -28.80
CA PRO A 192 2.78 -19.54 -27.52
C PRO A 192 1.71 -18.48 -27.30
N PRO A 193 0.65 -18.79 -26.52
CA PRO A 193 -0.20 -17.75 -25.97
C PRO A 193 0.70 -16.82 -25.14
N VAL A 194 0.84 -15.58 -25.63
CA VAL A 194 1.33 -14.29 -25.09
C VAL A 194 2.30 -14.25 -23.89
N ASP A 195 2.26 -15.19 -22.95
CA ASP A 195 2.86 -15.08 -21.63
C ASP A 195 4.30 -15.63 -21.50
N ILE A 196 4.81 -16.44 -22.44
CA ILE A 196 6.07 -17.18 -22.21
C ILE A 196 7.31 -16.52 -22.85
N TYR A 197 7.17 -15.69 -23.89
CA TYR A 197 8.28 -14.99 -24.56
C TYR A 197 7.94 -13.53 -24.88
N TRP A 198 7.67 -12.73 -23.84
CA TRP A 198 7.32 -11.32 -23.99
C TRP A 198 8.51 -10.41 -24.34
N LYS A 199 9.75 -10.86 -24.18
CA LYS A 199 10.95 -10.05 -24.46
C LYS A 199 11.64 -10.50 -25.76
N MET A 200 11.38 -9.72 -26.81
CA MET A 200 12.25 -9.41 -27.97
C MET A 200 11.99 -10.01 -29.37
N GLU A 201 11.18 -11.05 -29.61
CA GLU A 201 11.23 -11.69 -30.97
C GLU A 201 9.91 -12.19 -31.58
N GLN A 202 8.74 -11.68 -31.16
CA GLN A 202 7.47 -12.13 -31.74
C GLN A 202 7.37 -11.92 -33.26
N HIS A 203 7.87 -10.80 -33.79
CA HIS A 203 7.89 -10.56 -35.24
C HIS A 203 8.70 -11.62 -35.99
N PHE A 204 9.88 -11.97 -35.48
CA PHE A 204 10.74 -12.97 -36.12
C PHE A 204 10.07 -14.36 -36.12
N ILE A 205 9.47 -14.76 -34.99
CA ILE A 205 8.85 -16.08 -34.92
C ILE A 205 7.56 -16.13 -35.75
N TYR A 206 6.77 -15.06 -35.75
CA TYR A 206 5.58 -14.92 -36.60
C TYR A 206 5.96 -14.97 -38.08
N ASP A 207 6.97 -14.23 -38.53
CA ASP A 207 7.48 -14.25 -39.91
C ASP A 207 8.08 -15.61 -40.31
N PHE A 208 8.73 -16.30 -39.36
CA PHE A 208 9.29 -17.64 -39.58
C PHE A 208 8.20 -18.70 -39.74
N VAL A 209 7.13 -18.60 -38.95
CA VAL A 209 5.97 -19.52 -38.97
C VAL A 209 5.05 -19.22 -40.16
N ALA A 210 4.79 -17.94 -40.47
CA ALA A 210 3.94 -17.52 -41.59
C ALA A 210 4.47 -17.96 -42.97
N LYS A 211 5.78 -18.24 -43.09
CA LYS A 211 6.39 -18.80 -44.31
C LYS A 211 6.20 -20.32 -44.48
N LYS A 212 5.56 -21.00 -43.52
CA LYS A 212 5.24 -22.43 -43.59
C LYS A 212 3.72 -22.60 -43.72
N ASP A 213 3.26 -22.57 -44.97
CA ASP A 213 1.87 -22.43 -45.44
C ASP A 213 0.82 -23.46 -44.96
N SER A 214 1.16 -24.45 -44.14
CA SER A 214 0.32 -25.65 -44.04
C SER A 214 -0.73 -25.67 -42.92
N PHE A 215 -0.56 -24.86 -41.86
CA PHE A 215 -1.54 -24.70 -40.78
C PHE A 215 -2.25 -23.34 -40.79
N LEU A 216 -1.70 -22.34 -41.49
CA LEU A 216 -2.35 -21.04 -41.67
C LEU A 216 -3.67 -21.20 -42.43
N HIS A 217 -3.77 -22.13 -43.40
CA HIS A 217 -4.92 -22.22 -44.30
C HIS A 217 -6.24 -22.64 -43.62
N ILE A 218 -6.17 -23.45 -42.57
CA ILE A 218 -7.35 -23.89 -41.78
C ILE A 218 -7.87 -22.72 -40.92
N GLN A 219 -6.96 -21.87 -40.43
CA GLN A 219 -7.32 -20.66 -39.68
C GLN A 219 -7.71 -19.49 -40.59
N GLU A 220 -7.08 -19.38 -41.76
CA GLU A 220 -7.40 -18.41 -42.82
C GLU A 220 -8.81 -18.61 -43.33
N LYS A 221 -9.33 -19.84 -43.45
CA LYS A 221 -10.73 -20.08 -43.84
C LYS A 221 -11.75 -19.60 -42.80
N TYR A 222 -11.35 -19.59 -41.52
CA TYR A 222 -12.10 -18.96 -40.42
C TYR A 222 -11.99 -17.42 -40.44
N LEU A 223 -10.91 -16.87 -41.02
CA LEU A 223 -10.63 -15.43 -41.17
C LEU A 223 -11.11 -14.84 -42.52
N GLN A 224 -11.31 -15.66 -43.55
CA GLN A 224 -11.70 -15.29 -44.91
C GLN A 224 -13.18 -14.88 -45.07
N GLN A 225 -13.93 -14.77 -43.97
CA GLN A 225 -15.20 -14.03 -43.95
C GLN A 225 -15.00 -12.49 -43.90
N ARG A 226 -13.79 -11.98 -44.19
CA ARG A 226 -13.48 -10.54 -44.27
C ARG A 226 -13.29 -10.07 -45.74
N PRO A 227 -13.63 -8.81 -46.10
CA PRO A 227 -13.59 -8.34 -47.48
C PRO A 227 -12.17 -7.97 -47.98
N SER A 228 -11.88 -8.37 -49.23
CA SER A 228 -10.86 -7.96 -50.24
C SER A 228 -9.50 -7.34 -49.84
N ILE A 229 -8.44 -8.06 -50.23
CA ILE A 229 -6.99 -7.75 -50.13
C ILE A 229 -6.53 -6.49 -50.89
N GLU A 230 -7.30 -6.00 -51.87
CA GLU A 230 -6.91 -4.81 -52.66
C GLU A 230 -6.97 -3.49 -51.86
N GLU A 231 -7.77 -3.44 -50.80
CA GLU A 231 -7.87 -2.27 -49.92
C GLU A 231 -6.68 -2.19 -48.95
N ASP A 232 -6.13 -3.35 -48.54
CA ASP A 232 -4.98 -3.45 -47.64
C ASP A 232 -3.67 -2.96 -48.26
N ILE A 233 -3.45 -3.19 -49.56
CA ILE A 233 -2.24 -2.71 -50.25
C ILE A 233 -2.26 -1.17 -50.33
N LYS A 234 -3.41 -0.57 -50.59
CA LYS A 234 -3.58 0.88 -50.66
C LYS A 234 -3.42 1.54 -49.28
N ASN A 235 -3.84 0.85 -48.22
CA ASN A 235 -3.67 1.29 -46.84
C ASN A 235 -2.21 1.17 -46.36
N LYS A 236 -1.46 0.15 -46.82
CA LYS A 236 -0.03 0.00 -46.49
C LYS A 236 0.86 1.10 -47.06
N ASP A 237 0.60 1.55 -48.29
CA ASP A 237 1.37 2.68 -48.87
C ASP A 237 1.08 4.01 -48.15
N ALA A 238 -0.15 4.21 -47.65
CA ALA A 238 -0.49 5.35 -46.80
C ALA A 238 0.16 5.23 -45.41
N HIS A 239 0.28 4.02 -44.88
CA HIS A 239 0.92 3.72 -43.59
C HIS A 239 2.43 4.00 -43.63
N VAL A 240 3.14 3.65 -44.70
CA VAL A 240 4.58 3.93 -44.85
C VAL A 240 4.85 5.44 -44.86
N LYS A 241 4.03 6.23 -45.56
CA LYS A 241 4.13 7.70 -45.52
C LYS A 241 3.85 8.31 -44.14
N ASN A 242 2.93 7.73 -43.39
CA ASN A 242 2.65 8.17 -42.02
C ASN A 242 3.77 7.76 -41.06
N MET A 243 4.43 6.62 -41.26
CA MET A 243 5.59 6.22 -40.47
C MET A 243 6.78 7.19 -40.63
N ASP A 244 7.06 7.69 -41.84
CA ASP A 244 8.12 8.69 -42.04
C ASP A 244 7.85 9.99 -41.28
N LEU A 245 6.58 10.42 -41.20
CA LEU A 245 6.19 11.59 -40.41
C LEU A 245 6.33 11.33 -38.89
N VAL A 246 5.98 10.12 -38.45
CA VAL A 246 6.14 9.70 -37.04
C VAL A 246 7.62 9.62 -36.65
N VAL A 247 8.50 9.17 -37.55
CA VAL A 247 9.95 9.15 -37.32
C VAL A 247 10.49 10.56 -37.14
N GLN A 248 10.08 11.51 -38.00
CA GLN A 248 10.48 12.91 -37.87
C GLN A 248 9.97 13.57 -36.57
N ASP A 249 8.75 13.26 -36.16
CA ASP A 249 8.20 13.74 -34.89
C ASP A 249 8.92 13.11 -33.68
N LYS A 250 9.28 11.83 -33.76
CA LYS A 250 10.07 11.16 -32.71
C LYS A 250 11.48 11.74 -32.59
N GLU A 251 12.14 12.06 -33.70
CA GLU A 251 13.44 12.74 -33.68
C GLU A 251 13.35 14.13 -33.03
N ARG A 252 12.25 14.86 -33.26
CA ARG A 252 12.00 16.14 -32.59
C ARG A 252 11.79 15.98 -31.09
N ILE A 253 11.02 14.96 -30.68
CA ILE A 253 10.77 14.64 -29.27
C ILE A 253 12.07 14.25 -28.56
N ILE A 254 12.93 13.45 -29.20
CA ILE A 254 14.24 13.07 -28.64
C ILE A 254 15.07 14.32 -28.37
N LYS A 255 15.13 15.25 -29.32
CA LYS A 255 15.87 16.52 -29.16
C LYS A 255 15.34 17.40 -28.02
N ASP A 256 14.03 17.40 -27.80
CA ASP A 256 13.42 18.13 -26.69
C ASP A 256 13.64 17.41 -25.33
N LYS A 257 13.64 16.08 -25.32
CA LYS A 257 14.01 15.28 -24.14
C LYS A 257 15.48 15.46 -23.75
N ASP A 258 16.39 15.53 -24.71
CA ASP A 258 17.82 15.81 -24.44
C ASP A 258 18.01 17.17 -23.76
N LYS A 259 17.28 18.21 -24.20
CA LYS A 259 17.28 19.52 -23.52
C LYS A 259 16.72 19.45 -22.10
N HIS A 260 15.69 18.64 -21.89
CA HIS A 260 15.10 18.46 -20.57
C HIS A 260 16.07 17.75 -19.62
N ILE A 261 16.76 16.70 -20.10
CA ILE A 261 17.81 16.01 -19.34
C ILE A 261 18.90 17.00 -18.94
N GLN A 262 19.40 17.82 -19.86
CA GLN A 262 20.39 18.84 -19.56
C GLN A 262 19.92 19.83 -18.47
N THR A 263 18.64 20.21 -18.52
CA THR A 263 18.05 21.10 -17.50
C THR A 263 17.95 20.42 -16.13
N GLN A 264 17.64 19.12 -16.11
CA GLN A 264 17.58 18.36 -14.86
C GLN A 264 18.97 18.14 -14.25
N GLU A 265 20.00 17.91 -15.07
CA GLU A 265 21.40 17.81 -14.62
C GLU A 265 21.87 19.11 -13.96
N ASP A 266 21.52 20.28 -14.53
CA ASP A 266 21.82 21.58 -13.93
C ASP A 266 21.11 21.79 -12.57
N ILE A 267 19.90 21.26 -12.42
CA ILE A 267 19.14 21.30 -11.15
C ILE A 267 19.80 20.39 -10.11
N LEU A 268 20.24 19.19 -10.52
CA LEU A 268 20.95 18.26 -9.66
C LEU A 268 22.24 18.86 -9.13
N GLN A 269 23.06 19.47 -9.99
CA GLN A 269 24.29 20.15 -9.56
C GLN A 269 24.03 21.26 -8.52
N LYS A 270 22.96 22.04 -8.70
CA LYS A 270 22.57 23.07 -7.71
C LYS A 270 22.11 22.47 -6.39
N LYS A 271 21.43 21.32 -6.41
CA LYS A 271 21.02 20.60 -5.19
C LYS A 271 22.22 20.03 -4.46
N ASP A 272 23.19 19.46 -5.16
CA ASP A 272 24.41 18.92 -4.56
C ASP A 272 25.22 20.02 -3.85
N ALA A 273 25.33 21.21 -4.47
CA ALA A 273 25.95 22.37 -3.83
C ALA A 273 25.21 22.84 -2.57
N LEU A 274 23.86 22.77 -2.57
CA LEU A 274 23.06 23.10 -1.39
C LEU A 274 23.26 22.09 -0.25
N VAL A 275 23.34 20.79 -0.58
CA VAL A 275 23.61 19.72 0.39
C VAL A 275 24.98 19.93 1.05
N GLU A 276 26.00 20.30 0.28
CA GLU A 276 27.34 20.60 0.81
C GLU A 276 27.32 21.81 1.76
N SER A 277 26.58 22.86 1.42
CA SER A 277 26.38 24.02 2.30
C SER A 277 25.67 23.63 3.61
N LEU A 278 24.64 22.79 3.54
CA LEU A 278 23.90 22.33 4.72
C LEU A 278 24.76 21.47 5.65
N ASN A 279 25.58 20.58 5.08
CA ASN A 279 26.51 19.76 5.84
C ASN A 279 27.54 20.62 6.60
N THR A 280 27.98 21.72 6.01
CA THR A 280 28.88 22.67 6.68
C THR A 280 28.20 23.33 7.88
N ILE A 281 26.93 23.75 7.73
CA ILE A 281 26.14 24.34 8.83
C ILE A 281 25.91 23.33 9.96
N ILE A 282 25.60 22.08 9.63
CA ILE A 282 25.43 21.00 10.62
C ILE A 282 26.70 20.84 11.44
N LYS A 283 27.86 20.77 10.78
CA LYS A 283 29.16 20.62 11.44
C LYS A 283 29.48 21.77 12.40
N ASP A 284 29.09 23.00 12.07
CA ASP A 284 29.27 24.14 12.97
C ASP A 284 28.29 24.11 14.15
N LYS A 285 27.06 23.63 13.94
CA LYS A 285 26.09 23.43 15.03
C LYS A 285 26.53 22.32 15.99
N ASP A 286 27.09 21.22 15.49
CA ASP A 286 27.61 20.14 16.34
C ASP A 286 28.74 20.64 17.25
N LYS A 287 29.65 21.47 16.73
CA LYS A 287 30.67 22.14 17.56
C LYS A 287 30.06 23.04 18.62
N HIS A 288 28.99 23.75 18.29
CA HIS A 288 28.31 24.63 19.25
C HIS A 288 27.65 23.82 20.37
N ILE A 289 26.97 22.71 20.03
CA ILE A 289 26.38 21.78 21.00
C ILE A 289 27.46 21.24 21.93
N GLN A 290 28.59 20.76 21.40
CA GLN A 290 29.70 20.28 22.22
C GLN A 290 30.20 21.34 23.22
N THR A 291 30.30 22.60 22.78
CA THR A 291 30.72 23.71 23.65
C THR A 291 29.71 23.97 24.78
N GLN A 292 28.41 23.83 24.49
CA GLN A 292 27.36 23.97 25.49
C GLN A 292 27.37 22.82 26.50
N GLU A 293 27.58 21.58 26.04
CA GLU A 293 27.72 20.40 26.90
C GLU A 293 28.89 20.53 27.87
N ASP A 294 30.06 20.97 27.39
CA ASP A 294 31.24 21.23 28.23
C ASP A 294 30.96 22.31 29.29
N THR A 295 30.12 23.29 28.95
CA THR A 295 29.72 24.37 29.88
C THR A 295 28.75 23.85 30.94
N LEU A 296 27.83 22.96 30.56
CA LEU A 296 26.91 22.32 31.50
C LEU A 296 27.66 21.44 32.50
N GLN A 297 28.61 20.61 32.04
CA GLN A 297 29.43 19.80 32.94
C GLN A 297 30.18 20.63 34.00
N LYS A 298 30.72 21.80 33.60
CA LYS A 298 31.37 22.72 34.54
C LYS A 298 30.40 23.31 35.56
N LYS A 299 29.15 23.58 35.17
CA LYS A 299 28.11 24.06 36.08
C LYS A 299 27.66 22.97 37.04
N ASP A 300 27.51 21.74 36.58
CA ASP A 300 27.12 20.62 37.44
C ASP A 300 28.18 20.36 38.53
N ALA A 301 29.47 20.41 38.18
CA ALA A 301 30.56 20.32 39.15
C ALA A 301 30.54 21.47 40.19
N LEU A 302 30.14 22.67 39.77
CA LEU A 302 29.99 23.80 40.69
C LEU A 302 28.80 23.60 41.64
N VAL A 303 27.68 23.07 41.14
CA VAL A 303 26.49 22.75 41.94
C VAL A 303 26.83 21.69 42.99
N GLU A 304 27.58 20.66 42.62
CA GLU A 304 28.03 19.63 43.55
C GLU A 304 28.92 20.21 44.66
N SER A 305 29.87 21.09 44.31
CA SER A 305 30.69 21.80 45.30
C SER A 305 29.87 22.67 46.25
N LEU A 306 28.86 23.38 45.73
CA LEU A 306 27.95 24.18 46.55
C LEU A 306 27.12 23.30 47.48
N HIS A 307 26.70 22.11 47.02
CA HIS A 307 25.96 21.16 47.85
C HIS A 307 26.78 20.75 49.08
N THR A 308 28.06 20.40 48.90
CA THR A 308 28.96 20.06 50.01
C THR A 308 29.12 21.21 51.02
N ILE A 309 29.22 22.44 50.52
CA ILE A 309 29.32 23.63 51.41
C ILE A 309 28.04 23.81 52.22
N VAL A 310 26.87 23.60 51.60
CA VAL A 310 25.58 23.69 52.30
C VAL A 310 25.47 22.62 53.38
N GLU A 311 25.86 21.37 53.09
CA GLU A 311 25.88 20.29 54.07
C GLU A 311 26.80 20.60 55.27
N ASP A 312 27.99 21.18 55.02
CA ASP A 312 28.90 21.63 56.08
C ASP A 312 28.29 22.73 56.94
N LYS A 313 27.61 23.69 56.31
CA LYS A 313 26.92 24.77 57.04
C LYS A 313 25.76 24.24 57.87
N GLU A 314 25.00 23.27 57.35
CA GLU A 314 23.91 22.65 58.09
C GLU A 314 24.43 21.91 59.34
N ARG A 315 25.54 21.16 59.21
CA ARG A 315 26.23 20.53 60.36
C ARG A 315 26.69 21.56 61.40
N HIS A 316 27.19 22.70 60.95
CA HIS A 316 27.61 23.78 61.85
C HIS A 316 26.43 24.39 62.61
N ILE A 317 25.32 24.66 61.91
CA ILE A 317 24.08 25.18 62.52
C ILE A 317 23.55 24.20 63.57
N GLN A 318 23.50 22.90 63.26
CA GLN A 318 23.08 21.87 64.22
C GLN A 318 23.96 21.88 65.49
N THR A 319 25.26 22.05 65.33
CA THR A 319 26.21 22.14 66.45
C THR A 319 25.95 23.38 67.30
N GLN A 320 25.72 24.54 66.67
CA GLN A 320 25.40 25.79 67.36
C GLN A 320 24.06 25.71 68.11
N ASN A 321 23.03 25.13 67.50
CA ASN A 321 21.73 24.93 68.14
C ASN A 321 21.86 24.08 69.41
N LYS A 322 22.64 22.99 69.37
CA LYS A 322 22.92 22.19 70.56
C LYS A 322 23.59 22.99 71.69
N GLN A 323 24.53 23.88 71.35
CA GLN A 323 25.15 24.77 72.35
C GLN A 323 24.17 25.78 72.93
N ILE A 324 23.22 26.27 72.13
CA ILE A 324 22.15 27.16 72.60
C ILE A 324 21.25 26.42 73.58
N GLU A 325 20.80 25.20 73.25
CA GLU A 325 19.99 24.36 74.14
C GLU A 325 20.68 24.10 75.49
N ASP A 326 21.99 23.83 75.47
CA ASP A 326 22.78 23.65 76.70
C ASP A 326 22.82 24.93 77.56
N LYS A 327 22.96 26.10 76.92
CA LYS A 327 22.93 27.39 77.62
C LYS A 327 21.55 27.72 78.16
N GLU A 328 20.48 27.43 77.42
CA GLU A 328 19.10 27.62 77.89
C GLU A 328 18.82 26.76 79.11
N ARG A 329 19.24 25.49 79.11
CA ARG A 329 19.19 24.63 80.31
C ARG A 329 19.94 25.24 81.49
N HIS A 330 21.12 25.80 81.26
CA HIS A 330 21.90 26.44 82.32
C HIS A 330 21.18 27.66 82.90
N ILE A 331 20.64 28.53 82.05
CA ILE A 331 19.85 29.69 82.47
C ILE A 331 18.63 29.25 83.28
N GLN A 332 17.93 28.21 82.84
CA GLN A 332 16.77 27.70 83.56
C GLN A 332 17.14 27.16 84.95
N ASN A 333 18.28 26.47 85.08
CA ASN A 333 18.81 26.05 86.38
C ASN A 333 19.23 27.22 87.28
N GLN A 334 19.74 28.32 86.71
CA GLN A 334 20.05 29.52 87.48
C GLN A 334 18.77 30.23 87.96
N ASN A 335 17.74 30.29 87.12
CA ASN A 335 16.46 30.89 87.48
C ASN A 335 15.79 30.13 88.63
N THR A 336 15.80 28.78 88.62
CA THR A 336 15.26 28.00 89.74
C THR A 336 16.05 28.21 91.03
N LEU A 337 17.37 28.39 90.95
CA LEU A 337 18.18 28.76 92.11
C LEU A 337 17.80 30.15 92.64
N ILE A 338 17.62 31.14 91.77
CA ILE A 338 17.17 32.49 92.15
C ILE A 338 15.81 32.44 92.85
N GLU A 339 14.85 31.67 92.30
CA GLU A 339 13.54 31.46 92.92
C GLU A 339 13.69 30.85 94.32
N SER A 340 14.54 29.84 94.51
CA SER A 340 14.80 29.25 95.83
C SER A 340 15.40 30.25 96.82
N LEU A 341 16.30 31.12 96.35
CA LEU A 341 16.90 32.17 97.17
C LEU A 341 15.88 33.25 97.55
N HIS A 342 14.99 33.63 96.62
CA HIS A 342 13.89 34.55 96.92
C HIS A 342 12.96 34.00 98.00
N THR A 343 12.58 32.72 97.94
CA THR A 343 11.77 32.07 98.99
C THR A 343 12.48 32.13 100.34
N LEU A 344 13.79 31.87 100.36
CA LEU A 344 14.58 31.89 101.59
C LEU A 344 14.71 33.31 102.18
N ILE A 345 14.79 34.33 101.32
CA ILE A 345 14.73 35.74 101.73
C ILE A 345 13.35 36.07 102.30
N GLU A 346 12.25 35.65 101.66
CA GLU A 346 10.90 35.83 102.19
C GLU A 346 10.72 35.17 103.57
N GLU A 347 11.23 33.97 103.77
CA GLU A 347 11.24 33.29 105.07
C GLU A 347 12.02 34.08 106.13
N LYS A 348 13.18 34.64 105.76
CA LYS A 348 13.99 35.48 106.64
C LYS A 348 13.31 36.80 106.96
N ASP A 349 12.67 37.45 105.99
CA ASP A 349 11.89 38.67 106.19
C ASP A 349 10.70 38.42 107.13
N GLN A 350 9.98 37.31 106.95
CA GLN A 350 8.92 36.90 107.90
C GLN A 350 9.47 36.67 109.31
N HIS A 351 10.66 36.08 109.44
CA HIS A 351 11.32 35.90 110.73
C HIS A 351 11.69 37.25 111.38
N ILE A 352 12.23 38.19 110.61
CA ILE A 352 12.54 39.55 111.08
C ILE A 352 11.25 40.28 111.50
N GLN A 353 10.17 40.17 110.73
CA GLN A 353 8.87 40.76 111.09
C GLN A 353 8.30 40.18 112.39
N ARG A 354 8.47 38.87 112.65
CA ARG A 354 8.11 38.27 113.95
C ARG A 354 8.94 38.85 115.10
N GLN A 355 10.25 38.97 114.93
CA GLN A 355 11.12 39.58 115.96
C GLN A 355 10.78 41.06 116.21
N LEU A 356 10.45 41.82 115.15
CA LEU A 356 9.98 43.20 115.28
C LEU A 356 8.61 43.28 115.99
N GLY A 357 7.72 42.29 115.77
CA GLY A 357 6.48 42.12 116.52
C GLY A 357 6.70 41.87 118.01
N ASP A 358 7.67 41.03 118.36
CA ASP A 358 8.08 40.79 119.75
C ASP A 358 8.67 42.06 120.39
N ILE A 359 9.48 42.83 119.65
CA ILE A 359 9.97 44.15 120.10
C ILE A 359 8.81 45.13 120.29
N GLY A 360 7.80 45.11 119.43
CA GLY A 360 6.57 45.88 119.58
C GLY A 360 5.73 45.47 120.80
N HIS A 361 5.69 44.17 121.12
CA HIS A 361 5.07 43.64 122.33
C HIS A 361 5.80 44.16 123.58
N TRP A 362 7.14 44.11 123.60
CA TRP A 362 7.95 44.71 124.66
C TRP A 362 7.81 46.24 124.74
N HIS A 363 7.59 46.93 123.62
CA HIS A 363 7.30 48.37 123.60
C HIS A 363 5.95 48.69 124.26
N ASN A 364 4.91 47.89 124.02
CA ASN A 364 3.60 48.06 124.64
C ASN A 364 3.59 47.66 126.13
N VAL A 365 4.34 46.62 126.51
CA VAL A 365 4.61 46.28 127.92
C VAL A 365 5.35 47.42 128.62
N ALA A 366 6.31 48.06 127.95
CA ALA A 366 7.02 49.24 128.45
C ALA A 366 6.14 50.49 128.55
N GLN A 367 5.06 50.62 127.76
CA GLN A 367 4.09 51.71 127.88
C GLN A 367 3.04 51.47 128.98
N SER A 368 2.77 50.22 129.38
CA SER A 368 1.86 49.91 130.50
C SER A 368 2.46 50.07 131.90
N MET A 369 3.74 50.45 132.00
CA MET A 369 4.40 50.80 133.27
C MET A 369 4.61 52.31 133.36
N ALA A 370 3.77 52.96 134.17
CA ALA A 370 3.99 54.32 134.63
C ALA A 370 5.29 54.41 135.47
N ILE A 371 6.23 55.35 135.32
CA ILE A 371 6.84 56.13 134.22
C ILE A 371 8.00 56.84 134.92
N LYS A 372 9.25 56.72 134.46
CA LYS A 372 10.32 57.69 134.74
C LYS A 372 11.58 57.46 133.89
N SER A 373 11.96 58.55 133.22
CA SER A 373 13.29 58.87 132.68
C SER A 373 13.66 58.34 131.28
N ARG A 374 14.15 59.29 130.47
CA ARG A 374 15.13 59.12 129.37
C ARG A 374 14.66 58.72 127.96
N ILE A 375 13.44 59.05 127.53
CA ILE A 375 13.12 59.03 126.08
C ILE A 375 12.29 60.25 125.67
N LYS A 376 12.92 61.43 125.65
CA LYS A 376 12.46 62.55 124.81
C LYS A 376 13.64 63.46 124.41
N LYS A 377 14.53 62.86 123.63
CA LYS A 377 15.41 63.50 122.64
C LYS A 377 15.72 62.41 121.59
N ALA A 378 14.74 61.61 121.17
CA ALA A 378 13.75 61.96 120.15
C ALA A 378 14.44 62.76 119.01
N LEU A 379 15.04 62.04 118.08
CA LEU A 379 14.39 61.75 116.79
C LEU A 379 14.01 63.03 116.05
N LYS A 380 15.05 63.77 115.65
CA LYS A 380 15.07 64.64 114.48
C LYS A 380 16.46 64.55 113.85
N ALA A 381 16.65 63.57 112.99
CA ALA A 381 17.62 63.58 111.90
C ALA A 381 17.17 62.54 110.86
N VAL A 382 16.06 62.87 110.22
CA VAL A 382 15.58 62.26 108.98
C VAL A 382 16.12 63.14 107.84
N ILE A 383 17.00 62.55 107.01
CA ILE A 383 17.11 62.63 105.52
C ILE A 383 17.32 64.05 104.92
N PRO A 384 18.34 64.26 104.06
CA PRO A 384 18.08 64.15 102.61
C PRO A 384 19.19 63.65 101.66
N LEU A 385 18.69 62.84 100.71
CA LEU A 385 18.92 62.86 99.25
C LEU A 385 20.32 62.62 98.67
N PHE A 386 20.45 61.50 97.94
CA PHE A 386 20.82 61.62 96.52
C PHE A 386 19.93 60.73 95.64
N LEU A 387 19.31 61.41 94.67
CA LEU A 387 18.27 60.96 93.77
C LEU A 387 18.89 60.34 92.51
N TRP A 388 18.16 59.41 91.91
CA TRP A 388 17.95 59.28 90.46
C TRP A 388 19.09 59.69 89.51
N ASN A 389 19.71 58.71 88.85
CA ASN A 389 19.69 58.62 87.38
C ASN A 389 20.43 57.37 86.90
N LYS A 390 19.67 56.39 86.41
CA LYS A 390 19.81 55.77 85.08
C LYS A 390 18.85 54.58 84.96
N LEU A 391 17.57 54.90 84.71
CA LEU A 391 16.59 53.99 84.13
C LEU A 391 15.95 54.66 82.93
N LYS A 392 16.25 54.10 81.75
CA LYS A 392 15.51 54.07 80.47
C LYS A 392 16.44 53.27 79.55
N VAL A 393 16.03 52.18 78.90
CA VAL A 393 15.22 52.18 77.66
C VAL A 393 14.46 50.83 77.47
N ILE A 394 13.38 50.96 76.70
CA ILE A 394 12.20 50.16 76.36
C ILE A 394 12.39 49.01 75.32
N LYS A 395 11.58 47.93 75.49
CA LYS A 395 10.92 46.95 74.55
C LYS A 395 11.59 46.47 73.24
N HIS A 396 11.49 45.16 72.92
CA HIS A 396 10.46 44.59 72.01
C HIS A 396 10.46 43.04 71.87
N LYS A 397 9.29 42.52 71.46
CA LYS A 397 8.84 41.13 71.16
C LYS A 397 9.46 40.53 69.88
N ILE A 398 9.52 39.19 69.77
CA ILE A 398 9.23 38.41 68.54
C ILE A 398 8.60 37.03 68.91
N LYS A 399 7.55 36.61 68.17
CA LYS A 399 6.99 35.24 68.06
C LYS A 399 7.44 34.62 66.72
N PRO A 400 7.54 33.29 66.58
CA PRO A 400 7.48 32.62 65.28
C PRO A 400 6.18 31.81 65.06
N THR A 401 5.81 31.68 63.78
CA THR A 401 4.64 30.99 63.21
C THR A 401 5.13 29.77 62.41
N THR A 402 4.35 28.69 62.42
CA THR A 402 4.60 27.39 61.77
C THR A 402 4.00 27.25 60.37
N ILE A 403 4.59 26.35 59.58
CA ILE A 403 4.26 25.91 58.21
C ILE A 403 3.29 24.69 58.25
N PRO A 404 2.40 24.48 57.24
CA PRO A 404 1.75 23.19 57.02
C PRO A 404 2.27 22.42 55.78
N ALA A 405 2.31 21.07 55.91
CA ALA A 405 2.31 20.06 54.84
C ALA A 405 0.85 19.61 54.59
N THR A 406 0.37 19.09 53.44
CA THR A 406 0.80 17.98 52.56
C THR A 406 -0.01 18.02 51.23
N PRO A 407 0.41 17.36 50.13
CA PRO A 407 -0.39 17.16 48.90
C PRO A 407 -1.12 15.81 48.83
N GLU A 408 -2.28 15.79 48.15
CA GLU A 408 -3.13 14.62 47.89
C GLU A 408 -2.67 13.79 46.68
N THR A 409 -2.72 12.47 46.86
CA THR A 409 -2.54 11.37 45.88
C THR A 409 -3.81 11.11 45.07
N ILE A 410 -3.68 10.98 43.74
CA ILE A 410 -4.73 10.50 42.82
C ILE A 410 -4.46 9.03 42.49
N SER A 411 -5.46 8.17 42.74
CA SER A 411 -5.47 6.74 42.43
C SER A 411 -6.07 6.49 41.04
N ALA A 412 -5.45 5.56 40.30
CA ALA A 412 -5.90 5.05 39.01
C ALA A 412 -6.92 3.93 39.17
N GLU A 413 -7.99 3.95 38.37
CA GLU A 413 -8.90 2.82 38.17
C GLU A 413 -8.93 2.45 36.68
N GLN A 414 -8.69 1.17 36.38
CA GLN A 414 -8.89 0.57 35.06
C GLN A 414 -10.30 -0.02 34.96
N PRO A 415 -10.97 0.05 33.80
CA PRO A 415 -12.05 -0.87 33.45
C PRO A 415 -11.52 -2.02 32.60
N SER A 416 -11.62 -3.22 33.16
CA SER A 416 -11.57 -4.48 32.42
C SER A 416 -12.88 -4.68 31.64
N THR A 417 -12.82 -4.67 30.31
CA THR A 417 -13.80 -5.39 29.48
C THR A 417 -13.07 -6.06 28.32
N THR A 418 -13.14 -7.38 28.33
CA THR A 418 -12.63 -8.28 27.31
C THR A 418 -13.42 -8.09 26.03
N ILE A 419 -12.89 -7.31 25.09
CA ILE A 419 -13.33 -7.38 23.69
C ILE A 419 -12.40 -8.39 23.02
N ALA A 420 -12.92 -9.58 22.74
CA ALA A 420 -12.30 -10.44 21.74
C ALA A 420 -12.27 -9.63 20.44
N ALA A 421 -11.08 -9.30 19.95
CA ALA A 421 -10.91 -8.59 18.69
C ALA A 421 -11.66 -9.39 17.60
N PRO A 422 -12.63 -8.78 16.90
CA PRO A 422 -13.09 -9.37 15.66
C PRO A 422 -11.91 -9.34 14.68
N VAL A 423 -11.83 -10.39 13.88
CA VAL A 423 -10.87 -10.55 12.78
C VAL A 423 -10.90 -9.29 11.91
N ASN A 424 -9.73 -8.80 11.45
CA ASN A 424 -9.53 -7.74 10.45
C ASN A 424 -10.72 -7.49 9.49
N GLU A 425 -11.70 -6.68 9.87
CA GLU A 425 -12.74 -6.18 8.98
C GLU A 425 -12.32 -4.80 8.47
N TYR A 426 -12.34 -4.64 7.15
CA TYR A 426 -12.04 -3.36 6.51
C TYR A 426 -13.07 -2.30 6.95
N CYS A 427 -12.60 -1.09 7.23
CA CYS A 427 -13.45 0.03 7.61
C CYS A 427 -12.97 1.29 6.88
N TYR A 428 -13.83 1.83 6.02
CA TYR A 428 -13.61 3.12 5.40
C TYR A 428 -13.83 4.24 6.44
N ILE A 429 -12.89 5.17 6.50
CA ILE A 429 -12.96 6.35 7.38
C ILE A 429 -13.19 7.56 6.49
N GLU A 430 -14.39 8.13 6.58
CA GLU A 430 -14.76 9.31 5.81
C GLU A 430 -13.84 10.50 6.17
N PRO A 431 -13.23 11.16 5.18
CA PRO A 431 -12.31 12.25 5.42
C PRO A 431 -13.06 13.51 5.87
N THR A 432 -12.39 14.37 6.65
CA THR A 432 -12.98 15.62 7.15
C THR A 432 -12.35 16.83 6.47
N LEU A 433 -13.17 17.77 6.02
CA LEU A 433 -12.72 19.04 5.46
C LEU A 433 -12.14 19.93 6.57
N THR A 434 -10.81 19.99 6.65
CA THR A 434 -10.11 20.84 7.63
C THR A 434 -9.87 22.25 7.08
N PRO A 435 -9.63 23.26 7.94
CA PRO A 435 -9.25 24.60 7.49
C PRO A 435 -8.00 24.62 6.60
N GLY A 436 -7.07 23.68 6.80
CA GLY A 436 -5.88 23.55 5.96
C GLY A 436 -6.21 23.07 4.54
N ILE A 437 -7.09 22.08 4.42
CA ILE A 437 -7.58 21.59 3.12
C ILE A 437 -8.41 22.65 2.41
N GLN A 438 -9.28 23.37 3.14
CA GLN A 438 -10.04 24.48 2.56
C GLN A 438 -9.11 25.55 1.98
N LYS A 439 -8.04 25.90 2.71
CA LYS A 439 -7.04 26.83 2.21
C LYS A 439 -6.33 26.29 0.96
N GLU A 440 -5.97 25.01 0.93
CA GLU A 440 -5.34 24.40 -0.25
C GLU A 440 -6.25 24.43 -1.48
N LEU A 441 -7.55 24.15 -1.31
CA LEU A 441 -8.59 24.31 -2.34
C LEU A 441 -8.63 25.74 -2.90
N ASP A 442 -8.63 26.72 -2.01
CA ASP A 442 -8.68 28.14 -2.37
C ASP A 442 -7.39 28.60 -3.09
N ASP A 443 -6.25 28.00 -2.74
CA ASP A 443 -4.92 28.34 -3.26
C ASP A 443 -4.56 27.58 -4.57
N PHE A 444 -5.41 26.69 -5.08
CA PHE A 444 -5.14 25.98 -6.35
C PHE A 444 -4.99 26.96 -7.53
N ILE A 445 -3.85 26.89 -8.21
CA ILE A 445 -3.52 27.71 -9.38
C ILE A 445 -4.37 27.29 -10.59
N HIS A 446 -4.52 25.98 -10.79
CA HIS A 446 -5.34 25.39 -11.82
C HIS A 446 -6.63 24.82 -11.21
N GLN A 447 -7.77 25.34 -11.64
CA GLN A 447 -9.09 24.90 -11.21
C GLN A 447 -9.90 24.41 -12.41
N PRO A 448 -9.51 23.27 -13.03
CA PRO A 448 -10.20 22.75 -14.21
C PRO A 448 -11.62 22.30 -13.86
N LEU A 449 -12.54 22.47 -14.81
CA LEU A 449 -13.86 21.85 -14.72
C LEU A 449 -13.71 20.35 -14.98
N ILE A 450 -14.18 19.52 -14.05
CA ILE A 450 -14.23 18.05 -14.22
C ILE A 450 -15.64 17.67 -14.70
N SER A 451 -15.75 17.09 -15.90
CA SER A 451 -17.01 16.53 -16.40
C SER A 451 -17.10 15.06 -16.05
N ILE A 452 -18.06 14.68 -15.22
CA ILE A 452 -18.37 13.29 -14.91
C ILE A 452 -19.32 12.78 -16.00
N ILE A 453 -19.02 11.64 -16.63
CA ILE A 453 -19.93 11.00 -17.59
C ILE A 453 -20.59 9.77 -16.95
N MET A 454 -21.90 9.64 -17.15
CA MET A 454 -22.71 8.60 -16.52
C MET A 454 -23.74 8.03 -17.51
N PRO A 455 -23.49 6.85 -18.08
CA PRO A 455 -24.50 6.13 -18.87
C PRO A 455 -25.58 5.53 -17.96
N VAL A 456 -26.86 5.70 -18.31
CA VAL A 456 -27.99 5.23 -17.50
C VAL A 456 -28.91 4.34 -18.33
N TYR A 457 -29.21 3.14 -17.81
CA TYR A 457 -30.22 2.25 -18.39
C TYR A 457 -30.95 1.46 -17.29
N ASN A 458 -32.25 1.73 -17.12
CA ASN A 458 -33.14 0.99 -16.22
C ASN A 458 -32.69 0.90 -14.74
N VAL A 459 -31.86 1.82 -14.25
CA VAL A 459 -31.40 1.87 -12.86
C VAL A 459 -32.53 2.20 -11.88
N ASP A 460 -32.52 1.60 -10.70
CA ASP A 460 -33.41 2.03 -9.62
C ASP A 460 -33.09 3.49 -9.22
N PRO A 461 -34.07 4.40 -9.19
CA PRO A 461 -33.83 5.78 -8.79
C PRO A 461 -33.11 5.98 -7.46
N GLN A 462 -33.20 5.05 -6.50
CA GLN A 462 -32.51 5.19 -5.23
C GLN A 462 -30.98 5.17 -5.39
N TRP A 463 -30.45 4.36 -6.32
CA TRP A 463 -29.00 4.28 -6.54
C TRP A 463 -28.49 5.50 -7.29
N LEU A 464 -29.27 5.95 -8.28
CA LEU A 464 -28.98 7.18 -9.00
C LEU A 464 -29.03 8.42 -8.08
N ASP A 465 -29.92 8.42 -7.08
CA ASP A 465 -29.99 9.47 -6.06
C ASP A 465 -28.76 9.49 -5.15
N LEU A 466 -28.29 8.33 -4.69
CA LEU A 466 -27.06 8.24 -3.89
C LEU A 466 -25.82 8.65 -4.72
N ALA A 467 -25.70 8.17 -5.96
CA ALA A 467 -24.62 8.55 -6.87
C ALA A 467 -24.55 10.07 -7.07
N ILE A 468 -25.69 10.72 -7.36
CA ILE A 468 -25.75 12.17 -7.53
C ILE A 468 -25.43 12.91 -6.23
N LYS A 469 -25.94 12.45 -5.08
CA LYS A 469 -25.64 13.05 -3.78
C LYS A 469 -24.15 13.00 -3.44
N SER A 470 -23.45 11.92 -3.79
CA SER A 470 -22.00 11.83 -3.60
C SER A 470 -21.22 12.88 -4.41
N LEU A 471 -21.73 13.27 -5.58
CA LEU A 471 -21.19 14.37 -6.40
C LEU A 471 -21.54 15.75 -5.81
N GLU A 472 -22.75 15.92 -5.30
CA GLU A 472 -23.18 17.14 -4.61
C GLU A 472 -22.40 17.40 -3.32
N ALA A 473 -21.90 16.34 -2.67
CA ALA A 473 -21.08 16.41 -1.47
C ALA A 473 -19.58 16.69 -1.72
N GLN A 474 -19.12 16.75 -2.97
CA GLN A 474 -17.71 16.98 -3.30
C GLN A 474 -17.21 18.33 -2.77
N TRP A 475 -16.03 18.32 -2.12
CA TRP A 475 -15.39 19.54 -1.63
C TRP A 475 -14.94 20.46 -2.77
N TYR A 476 -14.43 19.87 -3.85
CA TYR A 476 -14.10 20.62 -5.06
C TYR A 476 -15.38 20.89 -5.85
N THR A 477 -15.70 22.17 -6.09
CA THR A 477 -17.02 22.56 -6.60
C THR A 477 -17.10 22.74 -8.11
N HIS A 478 -15.97 22.78 -8.85
CA HIS A 478 -15.97 22.96 -10.31
C HIS A 478 -16.13 21.61 -11.03
N TRP A 479 -17.35 21.09 -11.00
CA TRP A 479 -17.72 19.87 -11.69
C TRP A 479 -19.05 20.03 -12.43
N GLU A 480 -19.28 19.16 -13.40
CA GLU A 480 -20.57 18.94 -14.04
C GLU A 480 -20.82 17.45 -14.25
N LEU A 481 -22.09 17.04 -14.26
CA LEU A 481 -22.49 15.66 -14.53
C LEU A 481 -23.22 15.59 -15.87
N CYS A 482 -22.74 14.74 -16.76
CA CYS A 482 -23.27 14.51 -18.09
C CYS A 482 -23.89 13.11 -18.16
N ILE A 483 -25.22 13.04 -18.13
CA ILE A 483 -25.97 11.79 -18.14
C ILE A 483 -26.48 11.50 -19.55
N ALA A 484 -26.33 10.25 -20.00
CA ALA A 484 -27.02 9.74 -21.18
C ALA A 484 -27.95 8.60 -20.80
N ASP A 485 -29.27 8.85 -20.87
CA ASP A 485 -30.27 7.80 -20.75
C ASP A 485 -30.31 6.97 -22.05
N ASP A 486 -29.92 5.71 -21.94
CA ASP A 486 -29.83 4.75 -23.04
C ASP A 486 -31.18 4.10 -23.36
N LYS A 487 -32.21 4.95 -23.46
CA LYS A 487 -33.61 4.57 -23.66
C LYS A 487 -34.12 3.64 -22.56
N SER A 488 -34.10 4.12 -21.32
CA SER A 488 -34.70 3.37 -20.21
C SER A 488 -36.19 3.11 -20.48
N THR A 489 -36.64 1.88 -20.20
CA THR A 489 -38.05 1.49 -20.21
C THR A 489 -38.69 1.62 -18.83
N ASN A 490 -37.87 1.66 -17.77
CA ASN A 490 -38.31 1.90 -16.40
C ASN A 490 -38.83 3.34 -16.24
N LYS A 491 -40.14 3.47 -16.05
CA LYS A 491 -40.82 4.77 -15.87
C LYS A 491 -40.32 5.54 -14.64
N LYS A 492 -39.89 4.83 -13.59
CA LYS A 492 -39.38 5.48 -12.37
C LYS A 492 -38.03 6.16 -12.64
N THR A 493 -37.12 5.49 -13.35
CA THR A 493 -35.83 6.06 -13.79
C THR A 493 -36.05 7.33 -14.61
N LEU A 494 -36.93 7.26 -15.62
CA LEU A 494 -37.24 8.41 -16.47
C LEU A 494 -37.87 9.57 -15.69
N ALA A 495 -38.78 9.27 -14.76
CA ALA A 495 -39.40 10.29 -13.92
C ALA A 495 -38.37 10.97 -13.01
N TYR A 496 -37.47 10.19 -12.43
CA TYR A 496 -36.38 10.71 -11.61
C TYR A 496 -35.45 11.63 -12.42
N LEU A 497 -34.95 11.17 -13.57
CA LEU A 497 -34.07 11.97 -14.44
C LEU A 497 -34.69 13.31 -14.85
N LYS A 498 -36.00 13.34 -15.15
CA LYS A 498 -36.73 14.57 -15.51
C LYS A 498 -36.92 15.54 -14.33
N ASN A 499 -36.86 15.03 -13.11
CA ASN A 499 -37.06 15.81 -11.90
C ASN A 499 -35.77 16.40 -11.33
N ILE A 500 -34.60 15.99 -11.82
CA ILE A 500 -33.31 16.58 -11.45
C ILE A 500 -33.34 18.10 -11.71
N LYS A 501 -33.01 18.90 -10.68
CA LYS A 501 -33.01 20.37 -10.73
C LYS A 501 -31.62 21.00 -10.67
N ASN A 502 -30.60 20.22 -10.34
CA ASN A 502 -29.25 20.74 -10.18
C ASN A 502 -28.71 21.24 -11.54
N PRO A 503 -28.35 22.53 -11.67
CA PRO A 503 -27.91 23.11 -12.94
C PRO A 503 -26.57 22.56 -13.45
N LYS A 504 -25.79 21.89 -12.59
CA LYS A 504 -24.55 21.19 -12.98
C LYS A 504 -24.82 19.86 -13.70
N ILE A 505 -26.07 19.40 -13.73
CA ILE A 505 -26.44 18.10 -14.29
C ILE A 505 -27.13 18.31 -15.64
N LYS A 506 -26.54 17.72 -16.69
CA LYS A 506 -27.04 17.71 -18.06
C LYS A 506 -27.52 16.30 -18.40
N VAL A 507 -28.70 16.16 -18.97
CA VAL A 507 -29.27 14.86 -19.35
C VAL A 507 -29.62 14.84 -20.84
N THR A 508 -29.17 13.83 -21.56
CA THR A 508 -29.65 13.51 -22.91
C THR A 508 -30.42 12.19 -22.92
N TYR A 509 -31.45 12.10 -23.76
CA TYR A 509 -32.32 10.93 -23.88
C TYR A 509 -32.17 10.31 -25.27
N LEU A 510 -31.64 9.09 -25.35
CA LEU A 510 -31.38 8.43 -26.62
C LEU A 510 -32.66 7.82 -27.22
N LYS A 511 -32.79 7.91 -28.56
CA LYS A 511 -33.95 7.40 -29.30
C LYS A 511 -33.97 5.88 -29.43
N LYS A 512 -32.81 5.24 -29.28
CA LYS A 512 -32.60 3.78 -29.31
C LYS A 512 -31.57 3.42 -28.23
N ASN A 513 -31.68 2.22 -27.70
CA ASN A 513 -30.65 1.66 -26.83
C ASN A 513 -29.42 1.35 -27.70
N VAL A 514 -28.27 1.90 -27.34
CA VAL A 514 -26.97 1.76 -28.02
C VAL A 514 -25.91 1.12 -27.11
N ASN A 515 -26.36 0.56 -25.99
CA ASN A 515 -25.54 0.00 -24.91
C ASN A 515 -24.56 1.00 -24.29
N ILE A 516 -23.77 0.52 -23.34
CA ILE A 516 -22.90 1.34 -22.49
C ILE A 516 -21.88 2.16 -23.29
N SER A 517 -21.19 1.60 -24.28
CA SER A 517 -20.20 2.36 -25.08
C SER A 517 -20.85 3.52 -25.85
N GLY A 518 -22.03 3.28 -26.45
CA GLY A 518 -22.77 4.30 -27.17
C GLY A 518 -23.34 5.38 -26.24
N ALA A 519 -23.86 4.98 -25.08
CA ALA A 519 -24.36 5.88 -24.06
C ALA A 519 -23.23 6.74 -23.46
N SER A 520 -22.08 6.15 -23.17
CA SER A 520 -20.90 6.88 -22.69
C SER A 520 -20.39 7.89 -23.72
N ASN A 521 -20.38 7.57 -25.02
CA ASN A 521 -20.07 8.54 -26.07
C ASN A 521 -21.11 9.68 -26.16
N ALA A 522 -22.39 9.37 -25.97
CA ALA A 522 -23.43 10.40 -25.92
C ALA A 522 -23.26 11.33 -24.70
N ALA A 523 -22.95 10.79 -23.53
CA ALA A 523 -22.63 11.56 -22.33
C ALA A 523 -21.37 12.42 -22.55
N LEU A 524 -20.32 11.83 -23.13
CA LEU A 524 -19.08 12.52 -23.49
C LEU A 524 -19.33 13.75 -24.39
N SER A 525 -20.30 13.67 -25.31
CA SER A 525 -20.65 14.78 -26.20
C SER A 525 -21.25 16.00 -25.48
N LEU A 526 -21.77 15.85 -24.26
CA LEU A 526 -22.33 16.93 -23.44
C LEU A 526 -21.27 17.68 -22.62
N THR A 527 -20.09 17.07 -22.47
CA THR A 527 -19.03 17.55 -21.57
C THR A 527 -18.46 18.88 -22.06
N THR A 528 -18.11 19.75 -21.13
CA THR A 528 -17.49 21.06 -21.34
C THR A 528 -16.21 21.25 -20.52
N GLY A 529 -15.93 20.35 -19.58
CA GLY A 529 -14.73 20.36 -18.76
C GLY A 529 -13.46 19.89 -19.46
N ASP A 530 -12.34 20.18 -18.81
CA ASP A 530 -10.98 19.86 -19.29
C ASP A 530 -10.60 18.41 -19.02
N TYR A 531 -11.18 17.83 -17.97
CA TYR A 531 -10.99 16.45 -17.53
C TYR A 531 -12.31 15.72 -17.49
N ILE A 532 -12.29 14.44 -17.85
CA ILE A 532 -13.44 13.55 -17.88
C ILE A 532 -13.25 12.48 -16.82
N ALA A 533 -14.19 12.34 -15.90
CA ALA A 533 -14.25 11.26 -14.93
C ALA A 533 -15.31 10.23 -15.34
N LEU A 534 -14.99 8.94 -15.20
CA LEU A 534 -15.94 7.85 -15.43
C LEU A 534 -16.62 7.48 -14.12
N MET A 535 -17.96 7.45 -14.11
CA MET A 535 -18.73 7.06 -12.93
C MET A 535 -19.98 6.29 -13.35
N ASP A 536 -20.17 5.12 -12.75
CA ASP A 536 -21.35 4.31 -12.97
C ASP A 536 -22.55 4.84 -12.17
N ASN A 537 -23.76 4.48 -12.62
CA ASN A 537 -25.01 5.10 -12.15
C ASN A 537 -25.51 4.61 -10.78
N ASP A 538 -24.79 3.67 -10.17
CA ASP A 538 -25.08 3.02 -8.91
C ASP A 538 -23.95 3.12 -7.88
N ASP A 539 -22.84 3.77 -8.23
CA ASP A 539 -21.65 3.93 -7.40
C ASP A 539 -21.57 5.30 -6.72
N GLU A 540 -20.66 5.44 -5.75
CA GLU A 540 -20.45 6.69 -4.99
C GLU A 540 -18.98 7.11 -5.01
N LEU A 541 -18.74 8.43 -5.00
CA LEU A 541 -17.40 8.99 -4.79
C LEU A 541 -17.22 9.46 -3.35
N THR A 542 -15.99 9.38 -2.83
CA THR A 542 -15.67 9.99 -1.54
C THR A 542 -15.76 11.53 -1.63
N PRO A 543 -16.10 12.25 -0.55
CA PRO A 543 -16.25 13.71 -0.59
C PRO A 543 -15.00 14.48 -1.05
N ASP A 544 -13.81 13.88 -0.89
CA ASP A 544 -12.51 14.44 -1.26
C ASP A 544 -12.00 14.01 -2.64
N ALA A 545 -12.71 13.15 -3.37
CA ALA A 545 -12.27 12.54 -4.62
C ALA A 545 -11.80 13.56 -5.66
N LEU A 546 -12.67 14.53 -6.00
CA LEU A 546 -12.33 15.55 -7.00
C LEU A 546 -11.26 16.53 -6.50
N TYR A 547 -11.18 16.77 -5.19
CA TYR A 547 -10.12 17.59 -4.59
C TYR A 547 -8.74 16.93 -4.78
N GLU A 548 -8.61 15.64 -4.48
CA GLU A 548 -7.36 14.89 -4.64
C GLU A 548 -6.92 14.82 -6.11
N VAL A 549 -7.87 14.67 -7.03
CA VAL A 549 -7.60 14.74 -8.47
C VAL A 549 -7.01 16.10 -8.87
N VAL A 550 -7.64 17.20 -8.43
CA VAL A 550 -7.18 18.56 -8.78
C VAL A 550 -5.85 18.89 -8.11
N LYS A 551 -5.61 18.40 -6.90
CA LYS A 551 -4.32 18.47 -6.21
C LYS A 551 -3.20 17.84 -7.05
N VAL A 552 -3.43 16.64 -7.58
CA VAL A 552 -2.49 15.97 -8.47
C VAL A 552 -2.28 16.75 -9.77
N ILE A 553 -3.33 17.31 -10.36
CA ILE A 553 -3.21 18.15 -11.57
C ILE A 553 -2.31 19.36 -11.29
N ASN A 554 -2.48 20.03 -10.16
CA ASN A 554 -1.67 21.19 -9.79
C ASN A 554 -0.21 20.84 -9.50
N HIS A 555 0.05 19.73 -8.82
CA HIS A 555 1.41 19.34 -8.42
C HIS A 555 2.20 18.64 -9.52
N HIS A 556 1.53 17.82 -10.35
CA HIS A 556 2.19 16.91 -11.28
C HIS A 556 1.84 17.17 -12.75
N GLY A 557 0.79 17.97 -13.04
CA GLY A 557 0.35 18.22 -14.41
C GLY A 557 -0.12 16.95 -15.13
N SER A 558 -0.62 15.97 -14.37
CA SER A 558 -1.03 14.65 -14.86
C SER A 558 -2.20 14.74 -15.84
N GLU A 559 -2.21 13.84 -16.82
CA GLU A 559 -3.22 13.80 -17.89
C GLU A 559 -4.13 12.57 -17.80
N PHE A 560 -3.69 11.51 -17.10
CA PHE A 560 -4.52 10.38 -16.69
C PHE A 560 -4.25 10.10 -15.20
N ILE A 561 -5.30 10.19 -14.38
CA ILE A 561 -5.27 9.97 -12.95
C ILE A 561 -6.19 8.80 -12.62
N TYR A 562 -5.76 7.91 -11.73
CA TYR A 562 -6.63 6.87 -11.18
C TYR A 562 -6.43 6.71 -9.67
N SER A 563 -7.43 6.19 -8.97
CA SER A 563 -7.41 5.96 -7.52
C SER A 563 -7.59 4.49 -7.16
N ASP A 564 -7.37 4.18 -5.89
CA ASP A 564 -7.89 2.95 -5.29
C ASP A 564 -9.43 3.00 -5.20
N GLU A 565 -10.02 1.82 -5.02
CA GLU A 565 -11.46 1.62 -4.91
C GLU A 565 -11.75 0.57 -3.81
N ASP A 566 -12.95 0.60 -3.24
CA ASP A 566 -13.47 -0.48 -2.41
C ASP A 566 -14.86 -0.89 -2.90
N LYS A 567 -15.52 -1.78 -2.17
CA LYS A 567 -16.88 -2.19 -2.46
C LYS A 567 -17.85 -1.72 -1.39
N LEU A 568 -19.00 -1.23 -1.84
CA LEU A 568 -20.11 -0.81 -0.99
C LEU A 568 -21.19 -1.89 -0.97
N GLU A 569 -21.41 -2.45 0.21
CA GLU A 569 -22.43 -3.45 0.45
C GLU A 569 -23.83 -2.83 0.52
N MET A 570 -24.86 -3.65 0.34
CA MET A 570 -26.25 -3.20 0.35
C MET A 570 -26.73 -2.71 1.73
N ASP A 571 -26.03 -3.07 2.80
CA ASP A 571 -26.27 -2.60 4.17
C ASP A 571 -25.52 -1.29 4.50
N GLY A 572 -24.74 -0.76 3.55
CA GLY A 572 -23.93 0.44 3.70
C GLY A 572 -22.55 0.20 4.32
N SER A 573 -22.16 -1.05 4.60
CA SER A 573 -20.80 -1.39 5.00
C SER A 573 -19.85 -1.43 3.80
N TYR A 574 -18.55 -1.28 4.07
CA TYR A 574 -17.51 -1.31 3.04
C TYR A 574 -16.70 -2.61 3.13
N SER A 575 -16.32 -3.16 1.98
CA SER A 575 -15.60 -4.43 1.89
C SER A 575 -14.63 -4.48 0.71
N ASP A 576 -13.82 -5.53 0.62
CA ASP A 576 -12.94 -5.84 -0.52
C ASP A 576 -12.17 -4.64 -1.11
N PRO A 577 -11.35 -3.91 -0.33
CA PRO A 577 -10.56 -2.81 -0.87
C PRO A 577 -9.58 -3.31 -1.93
N HIS A 578 -9.53 -2.61 -3.06
CA HIS A 578 -8.60 -2.85 -4.14
C HIS A 578 -7.55 -1.74 -4.17
N PHE A 579 -6.46 -1.97 -3.43
CA PHE A 579 -5.27 -1.12 -3.46
C PHE A 579 -4.44 -1.45 -4.69
N LYS A 580 -4.41 -0.52 -5.64
CA LYS A 580 -3.80 -0.69 -6.95
C LYS A 580 -2.30 -0.34 -6.87
N PRO A 581 -1.46 -0.96 -7.72
CA PRO A 581 -0.09 -0.50 -7.87
C PRO A 581 -0.04 0.80 -8.69
N ASP A 582 1.10 1.49 -8.65
CA ASP A 582 1.43 2.53 -9.61
C ASP A 582 1.41 2.00 -11.05
N PHE A 583 1.37 2.90 -12.03
CA PHE A 583 1.10 2.51 -13.42
C PHE A 583 2.20 1.58 -13.95
N ALA A 584 1.80 0.36 -14.30
CA ALA A 584 2.63 -0.67 -14.87
C ALA A 584 2.01 -1.10 -16.20
N PRO A 585 2.56 -0.66 -17.35
CA PRO A 585 2.02 -0.99 -18.67
C PRO A 585 1.79 -2.49 -18.87
N GLU A 586 2.73 -3.32 -18.41
CA GLU A 586 2.67 -4.77 -18.56
C GLU A 586 1.51 -5.38 -17.77
N MET A 587 1.27 -4.90 -16.55
CA MET A 587 0.16 -5.37 -15.73
C MET A 587 -1.17 -4.90 -16.32
N PHE A 588 -1.21 -3.67 -16.82
CA PHE A 588 -2.39 -3.14 -17.47
C PHE A 588 -2.75 -3.91 -18.75
N LEU A 589 -1.75 -4.32 -19.54
CA LEU A 589 -1.94 -5.19 -20.70
C LEU A 589 -2.40 -6.61 -20.33
N SER A 590 -2.35 -7.02 -19.06
CA SER A 590 -2.87 -8.32 -18.63
C SER A 590 -4.27 -8.22 -18.04
N GLN A 591 -4.58 -7.11 -17.38
CA GLN A 591 -5.86 -6.87 -16.72
C GLN A 591 -6.12 -5.36 -16.58
N ASN A 592 -7.38 -4.96 -16.74
CA ASN A 592 -7.81 -3.59 -16.45
C ASN A 592 -7.86 -3.34 -14.94
N TYR A 593 -6.72 -3.11 -14.31
CA TYR A 593 -6.66 -2.80 -12.87
C TYR A 593 -6.88 -1.30 -12.59
N LEU A 594 -6.80 -0.43 -13.61
CA LEU A 594 -7.01 1.01 -13.43
C LEU A 594 -8.46 1.31 -13.03
N SER A 595 -9.43 0.65 -13.69
CA SER A 595 -10.84 0.60 -13.26
C SER A 595 -11.38 1.99 -12.86
N HIS A 596 -11.87 2.14 -11.63
CA HIS A 596 -12.48 3.35 -11.07
C HIS A 596 -11.64 3.91 -9.89
N LEU A 597 -11.56 5.20 -9.61
CA LEU A 597 -12.03 6.33 -10.38
C LEU A 597 -10.98 6.66 -11.45
N GLY A 598 -11.31 6.50 -12.74
CA GLY A 598 -10.46 6.98 -13.84
C GLY A 598 -10.81 8.41 -14.25
N VAL A 599 -9.84 9.32 -14.21
CA VAL A 599 -9.98 10.72 -14.65
C VAL A 599 -8.95 11.05 -15.72
N ILE A 600 -9.43 11.45 -16.90
CA ILE A 600 -8.60 11.60 -18.11
C ILE A 600 -8.81 12.98 -18.70
N LYS A 601 -7.71 13.63 -19.10
CA LYS A 601 -7.75 14.89 -19.84
C LYS A 601 -8.53 14.70 -21.15
N LYS A 602 -9.54 15.53 -21.37
CA LYS A 602 -10.50 15.41 -22.49
C LYS A 602 -9.84 15.38 -23.87
N SER A 603 -8.73 16.09 -24.04
CA SER A 603 -7.97 16.07 -25.30
C SER A 603 -7.45 14.68 -25.66
N LEU A 604 -7.12 13.83 -24.68
CA LEU A 604 -6.67 12.46 -24.91
C LEU A 604 -7.82 11.56 -25.35
N ILE A 605 -8.98 11.65 -24.69
CA ILE A 605 -10.18 10.91 -25.11
C ILE A 605 -10.58 11.30 -26.54
N THR A 606 -10.44 12.58 -26.89
CA THR A 606 -10.72 13.07 -28.25
C THR A 606 -9.76 12.44 -29.27
N LYS A 607 -8.46 12.36 -28.96
CA LYS A 607 -7.47 11.67 -29.81
C LYS A 607 -7.74 10.17 -29.92
N ALA A 608 -8.17 9.55 -28.83
CA ALA A 608 -8.56 8.14 -28.77
C ALA A 608 -9.88 7.83 -29.52
N ASN A 609 -10.60 8.87 -29.99
CA ASN A 609 -11.91 8.78 -30.64
C ASN A 609 -13.00 8.15 -29.75
N GLY A 610 -12.98 8.47 -28.45
CA GLY A 610 -14.00 8.03 -27.49
C GLY A 610 -14.05 6.51 -27.31
N PHE A 611 -15.21 6.00 -26.86
CA PHE A 611 -15.44 4.57 -26.61
C PHE A 611 -15.72 3.81 -27.90
N THR A 612 -15.13 2.62 -28.07
CA THR A 612 -15.41 1.76 -29.22
C THR A 612 -16.75 1.03 -29.03
N LEU A 613 -17.62 1.05 -30.04
CA LEU A 613 -18.88 0.30 -30.05
C LEU A 613 -18.62 -1.20 -30.25
N GLY A 614 -19.38 -2.08 -29.58
CA GLY A 614 -19.23 -3.53 -29.71
C GLY A 614 -18.24 -4.17 -28.71
N LEU A 615 -17.66 -3.36 -27.81
CA LEU A 615 -16.76 -3.78 -26.72
C LEU A 615 -17.42 -3.60 -25.34
N GLU A 616 -18.75 -3.74 -25.29
CA GLU A 616 -19.51 -3.62 -24.05
C GLU A 616 -19.06 -4.68 -23.03
N GLY A 617 -18.79 -4.25 -21.80
CA GLY A 617 -18.18 -5.07 -20.74
C GLY A 617 -16.66 -4.86 -20.59
N SER A 618 -16.01 -4.19 -21.53
CA SER A 618 -14.60 -3.79 -21.46
C SER A 618 -14.34 -2.41 -22.07
N GLN A 619 -15.37 -1.56 -22.09
CA GLN A 619 -15.36 -0.27 -22.78
C GLN A 619 -14.36 0.73 -22.16
N ASP A 620 -14.21 0.70 -20.84
CA ASP A 620 -13.24 1.48 -20.08
C ASP A 620 -11.82 1.02 -20.39
N PHE A 621 -11.60 -0.30 -20.45
CA PHE A 621 -10.31 -0.88 -20.80
C PHE A 621 -9.86 -0.50 -22.22
N ASP A 622 -10.76 -0.60 -23.20
CA ASP A 622 -10.55 -0.13 -24.58
C ASP A 622 -10.17 1.34 -24.61
N LEU A 623 -10.93 2.19 -23.92
CA LEU A 623 -10.65 3.63 -23.88
C LEU A 623 -9.28 3.91 -23.29
N TYR A 624 -8.96 3.30 -22.14
CA TYR A 624 -7.72 3.52 -21.42
C TYR A 624 -6.51 3.09 -22.27
N LEU A 625 -6.56 1.94 -22.93
CA LEU A 625 -5.48 1.50 -23.83
C LEU A 625 -5.21 2.53 -24.93
N LYS A 626 -6.25 3.02 -25.62
CA LYS A 626 -6.10 4.07 -26.65
C LYS A 626 -5.61 5.41 -26.09
N VAL A 627 -6.00 5.76 -24.87
CA VAL A 627 -5.56 7.01 -24.21
C VAL A 627 -4.08 6.92 -23.83
N LEU A 628 -3.64 5.77 -23.34
CA LEU A 628 -2.26 5.53 -22.90
C LEU A 628 -1.25 5.52 -24.05
N GLU A 629 -1.69 5.31 -25.30
CA GLU A 629 -0.87 5.53 -26.50
C GLU A 629 -0.46 7.00 -26.71
N HIS A 630 -1.12 7.93 -26.01
CA HIS A 630 -0.97 9.36 -26.22
C HIS A 630 -0.43 10.14 -25.02
N THR A 631 -0.14 9.49 -23.89
CA THR A 631 0.44 10.15 -22.71
C THR A 631 1.25 9.18 -21.85
N ASP A 632 2.32 9.68 -21.24
CA ASP A 632 3.08 9.04 -20.16
C ASP A 632 2.87 9.73 -18.80
N LYS A 633 2.02 10.79 -18.76
CA LYS A 633 1.74 11.59 -17.55
C LYS A 633 0.61 10.99 -16.74
N ILE A 634 0.88 9.81 -16.21
CA ILE A 634 -0.09 9.00 -15.47
C ILE A 634 0.23 9.09 -13.98
N TYR A 635 -0.81 9.23 -13.15
CA TYR A 635 -0.62 9.33 -11.71
C TYR A 635 -1.64 8.48 -10.95
N HIS A 636 -1.13 7.77 -9.95
CA HIS A 636 -1.92 6.94 -9.06
C HIS A 636 -2.12 7.64 -7.71
N ILE A 637 -3.37 7.84 -7.31
CA ILE A 637 -3.73 8.32 -5.98
C ILE A 637 -3.96 7.11 -5.09
N GLN A 638 -3.02 6.84 -4.18
CA GLN A 638 -3.08 5.77 -3.17
C GLN A 638 -4.08 6.08 -2.06
N LYS A 639 -5.34 6.30 -2.44
CA LYS A 639 -6.50 6.54 -1.59
C LYS A 639 -7.71 5.89 -2.24
N VAL A 640 -8.57 5.30 -1.42
CA VAL A 640 -9.90 4.86 -1.85
C VAL A 640 -10.74 6.11 -2.08
N LEU A 641 -11.05 6.40 -3.35
CA LEU A 641 -11.85 7.57 -3.76
C LEU A 641 -13.13 7.18 -4.51
N TYR A 642 -13.38 5.87 -4.63
CA TYR A 642 -14.51 5.30 -5.36
C TYR A 642 -15.07 4.09 -4.61
N HIS A 643 -16.39 4.07 -4.45
CA HIS A 643 -17.13 3.01 -3.77
C HIS A 643 -17.98 2.24 -4.77
N TRP A 644 -17.57 1.01 -5.08
CA TRP A 644 -18.23 0.18 -6.08
C TRP A 644 -19.37 -0.65 -5.48
N ARG A 645 -20.62 -0.36 -5.83
CA ARG A 645 -21.77 -0.99 -5.18
C ARG A 645 -22.01 -2.42 -5.65
N LYS A 646 -22.19 -3.33 -4.69
CA LYS A 646 -22.62 -4.73 -4.93
C LYS A 646 -24.13 -4.87 -5.10
N VAL A 647 -24.70 -4.26 -6.14
CA VAL A 647 -26.11 -4.53 -6.49
C VAL A 647 -26.25 -5.94 -7.13
N PRO A 648 -27.38 -6.64 -6.95
CA PRO A 648 -27.63 -7.92 -7.65
C PRO A 648 -27.52 -7.76 -9.18
N GLY A 649 -26.74 -8.60 -9.85
CA GLY A 649 -26.42 -8.45 -11.29
C GLY A 649 -25.16 -7.64 -11.61
N SER A 650 -24.50 -7.07 -10.60
CA SER A 650 -23.24 -6.33 -10.73
C SER A 650 -22.03 -7.25 -10.77
N THR A 651 -21.02 -6.85 -11.55
CA THR A 651 -19.68 -7.48 -11.53
C THR A 651 -18.96 -7.31 -10.20
N ALA A 652 -19.40 -6.37 -9.35
CA ALA A 652 -18.90 -6.21 -7.99
C ALA A 652 -19.25 -7.39 -7.06
N ALA A 653 -20.40 -8.06 -7.33
CA ALA A 653 -20.95 -9.12 -6.49
C ALA A 653 -20.32 -10.49 -6.77
N GLU A 654 -20.17 -10.90 -8.03
CA GLU A 654 -19.46 -12.14 -8.43
C GLU A 654 -18.76 -11.97 -9.79
N TYR A 655 -17.48 -12.39 -9.86
CA TYR A 655 -16.64 -12.37 -11.07
C TYR A 655 -17.23 -13.21 -12.24
N GLY A 656 -18.17 -14.11 -11.93
CA GLY A 656 -18.78 -15.07 -12.87
C GLY A 656 -20.08 -14.62 -13.54
N GLU A 657 -20.73 -13.54 -13.09
CA GLU A 657 -22.05 -13.15 -13.62
C GLU A 657 -22.00 -12.53 -15.03
N LYS A 658 -20.80 -12.25 -15.57
CA LYS A 658 -20.63 -11.66 -16.90
C LYS A 658 -19.47 -12.31 -17.67
N SER A 659 -19.61 -13.58 -18.05
CA SER A 659 -18.65 -14.26 -18.96
C SER A 659 -18.41 -13.50 -20.27
N TYR A 660 -19.36 -12.66 -20.69
CA TYR A 660 -19.21 -11.80 -21.86
C TYR A 660 -18.14 -10.70 -21.68
N ALA A 661 -17.88 -10.23 -20.46
CA ALA A 661 -16.90 -9.16 -20.20
C ALA A 661 -15.46 -9.66 -20.46
N GLN A 662 -15.18 -10.93 -20.15
CA GLN A 662 -13.90 -11.57 -20.47
C GLN A 662 -13.70 -11.69 -21.99
N GLU A 663 -14.73 -12.08 -22.73
CA GLU A 663 -14.68 -12.14 -24.20
C GLU A 663 -14.58 -10.73 -24.82
N ALA A 664 -15.25 -9.73 -24.25
CA ALA A 664 -15.11 -8.33 -24.65
C ALA A 664 -13.67 -7.82 -24.42
N GLY A 665 -13.05 -8.15 -23.27
CA GLY A 665 -11.65 -7.85 -23.01
C GLY A 665 -10.70 -8.49 -24.03
N ARG A 666 -10.94 -9.76 -24.40
CA ARG A 666 -10.19 -10.42 -25.49
C ARG A 666 -10.40 -9.76 -26.84
N LYS A 667 -11.63 -9.34 -27.17
CA LYS A 667 -11.94 -8.58 -28.39
C LYS A 667 -11.26 -7.22 -28.40
N THR A 668 -11.17 -6.55 -27.25
CA THR A 668 -10.47 -5.27 -27.07
C THR A 668 -8.99 -5.40 -27.43
N PHE A 669 -8.31 -6.42 -26.89
CA PHE A 669 -6.92 -6.70 -27.26
C PHE A 669 -6.75 -6.97 -28.75
N ARG A 670 -7.63 -7.78 -29.35
CA ARG A 670 -7.61 -8.01 -30.80
C ARG A 670 -7.83 -6.73 -31.58
N HIS A 671 -8.70 -5.83 -31.11
CA HIS A 671 -8.98 -4.55 -31.77
C HIS A 671 -7.75 -3.65 -31.78
N ILE A 672 -7.02 -3.57 -30.67
CA ILE A 672 -5.83 -2.72 -30.53
C ILE A 672 -4.64 -3.28 -31.30
N LEU A 673 -4.41 -4.60 -31.27
CA LEU A 673 -3.34 -5.24 -32.07
C LEU A 673 -3.53 -5.11 -33.59
N LEU A 674 -4.73 -4.72 -34.04
CA LEU A 674 -5.07 -4.50 -35.45
C LEU A 674 -5.06 -3.00 -35.86
N ARG A 675 -4.85 -2.07 -34.92
CA ARG A 675 -4.63 -0.64 -35.19
C ARG A 675 -3.16 -0.38 -35.44
#